data_AF-A0A924PET6-F1
#
_entry.id   AF-A0A924PET6-F1
#
_cell.length_a   1.000
_cell.length_b   1.000
_cell.length_c   1.000
_cell.angle_alpha   90.00
_cell.angle_beta   90.00
_cell.angle_gamma   90.00
#
_symmetry.space_group_name_H-M   'P 1'
#
loop_
_entity.id
_entity.type
_entity.pdbx_description
1 polymer ?
#
loop_
_entity_poly.entity_id
_entity_poly.type
_entity_poly.pdbx_seq_one_letter_code
_entity_poly.pdbx_strand_id
1 'polypeptide(L)'
;MSEVSEFAKEILYGRTLQQKLIAPASVFSDFNPGSPIEVPRFPGRPPTLGMERESVAPRKDFPKAHELHSDTRRGEVLHFFANHELLAMEIMALVLLRFPEAPPAFRRGIVKTIQEEQSHLSLYIERMQELGVQFGTLSVNDYFWNCMKDMRSPLDFVTQMSLSFEQANLDFSLQYRDAVAQAGDLKTAEILDRVYREEIGHVKHGLIWFNRWRQEASGQERGKENFEENEWQAYLRLLPSPMTPRRAKGADFSADARRQAGFSEIYIQELEICSGSKGRPPVLWSYNPLCDAEIVRGRPGLSPSRNVERLNQDLEHLPLFLAGGTDCVLLSKRPPLVWIKSIQDLGFSCPEFIERTHAAPSKSLTPKALTPRHDKWAGFEPWGWSPASFEAFKPLRSQLVKAAGARGLWHQALLETPDYAATGLGALFSKSWSVNFLQQWIETEAAAGSLQPDFALSTVGTVVCTFEEALHEANLRLLEGPVLMKAPWGTSGTQNKKVMSRVELEESSQNAPLRGWIEAILKTQKALVIEPFLDKVCDLSVQMEISDDGVKLLQVRRFLTGTRLQYQGTLLNQRLVGMPPEVQKFFSSVQAPWQKFLKDLGERLRTENYRGPAGVDALIFKSSGLGEFSYGLKPLVELNPRWTMGRVALALEEHVAPGTPAAWLFQNLKDVQAQGFPTFAEYALQMSAEFPLQTLSVAGGLRIAEGVLWTNPPDEAREIITALCVGSAAHRFLSLRQN
;
A
#
# COMPACT_ATOMS: atom_id res chain seq x y z
N MET A 1 14.02 -30.24 -46.68
CA MET A 1 13.21 -30.01 -45.46
C MET A 1 14.18 -30.06 -44.31
N SER A 2 14.23 -29.02 -43.49
CA SER A 2 15.02 -29.03 -42.25
C SER A 2 14.13 -29.56 -41.13
N GLU A 3 14.65 -30.39 -40.23
CA GLU A 3 13.88 -30.86 -39.07
C GLU A 3 13.83 -29.76 -38.02
N VAL A 4 12.68 -29.59 -37.36
CA VAL A 4 12.50 -28.59 -36.29
C VAL A 4 13.55 -28.74 -35.18
N SER A 5 13.92 -29.97 -34.82
CA SER A 5 14.91 -30.23 -33.77
C SER A 5 16.33 -29.81 -34.17
N GLU A 6 16.73 -29.99 -35.43
CA GLU A 6 18.06 -29.54 -35.90
C GLU A 6 18.14 -28.02 -35.99
N PHE A 7 17.08 -27.38 -36.47
CA PHE A 7 16.96 -25.92 -36.46
C PHE A 7 17.07 -25.34 -35.04
N ALA A 8 16.35 -25.91 -34.08
CA ALA A 8 16.40 -25.49 -32.69
C ALA A 8 17.79 -25.74 -32.07
N LYS A 9 18.49 -26.84 -32.38
CA LYS A 9 19.85 -27.10 -31.89
C LYS A 9 20.84 -26.06 -32.41
N GLU A 10 20.74 -25.70 -33.68
CA GLU A 10 21.64 -24.71 -34.27
C GLU A 10 21.46 -23.35 -33.62
N ILE A 11 20.22 -22.93 -33.37
CA ILE A 11 19.92 -21.72 -32.60
C ILE A 11 20.40 -21.85 -31.16
N LEU A 12 20.16 -22.95 -30.45
CA LEU A 12 20.48 -23.02 -29.03
C LEU A 12 21.99 -23.11 -28.76
N TYR A 13 22.72 -23.90 -29.55
CA TYR A 13 24.14 -24.22 -29.31
C TYR A 13 25.11 -23.45 -30.21
N GLY A 14 24.63 -22.80 -31.27
CA GLY A 14 25.45 -22.01 -32.20
C GLY A 14 26.26 -20.93 -31.47
N ARG A 15 27.52 -20.75 -31.83
CA ARG A 15 28.45 -19.82 -31.15
C ARG A 15 28.74 -18.56 -31.96
N THR A 16 28.04 -18.39 -33.08
CA THR A 16 28.16 -17.24 -33.98
C THR A 16 26.79 -16.65 -34.24
N LEU A 17 26.73 -15.37 -34.58
CA LEU A 17 25.46 -14.71 -34.90
C LEU A 17 24.82 -15.26 -36.18
N GLN A 18 25.63 -15.72 -37.13
CA GLN A 18 25.18 -16.34 -38.38
C GLN A 18 24.40 -17.64 -38.12
N GLN A 19 24.84 -18.44 -37.14
CA GLN A 19 24.11 -19.65 -36.71
C GLN A 19 22.82 -19.33 -35.94
N LYS A 20 22.63 -18.10 -35.49
CA LYS A 20 21.37 -17.63 -34.88
C LYS A 20 20.43 -17.09 -35.95
N LEU A 21 20.96 -16.45 -36.99
CA LEU A 21 20.21 -15.84 -38.10
C LEU A 21 20.18 -16.76 -39.34
N ILE A 22 19.84 -18.03 -39.13
CA ILE A 22 19.72 -19.02 -40.21
C ILE A 22 18.54 -18.63 -41.09
N ALA A 23 18.73 -18.65 -42.41
CA ALA A 23 17.64 -18.41 -43.35
C ALA A 23 16.49 -19.40 -43.11
N PRO A 24 15.24 -18.93 -42.94
CA PRO A 24 14.11 -19.80 -42.70
C PRO A 24 13.92 -20.80 -43.86
N ALA A 25 13.89 -22.10 -43.55
CA ALA A 25 13.44 -23.08 -44.53
C ALA A 25 11.97 -22.81 -44.88
N SER A 26 11.60 -22.94 -46.16
CA SER A 26 10.20 -22.74 -46.59
C SER A 26 9.25 -23.78 -45.99
N VAL A 27 9.76 -24.96 -45.64
CA VAL A 27 9.03 -26.04 -44.95
C VAL A 27 9.95 -26.78 -43.97
N PHE A 28 9.54 -26.86 -42.71
CA PHE A 28 10.16 -27.71 -41.70
C PHE A 28 9.42 -29.04 -41.57
N SER A 29 10.18 -30.14 -41.46
CA SER A 29 9.63 -31.43 -41.03
C SER A 29 9.62 -31.50 -39.51
N ASP A 30 8.61 -32.17 -38.96
CA ASP A 30 8.37 -32.29 -37.51
C ASP A 30 7.86 -33.72 -37.19
N PHE A 31 8.47 -34.71 -37.84
CA PHE A 31 8.08 -36.12 -37.74
C PHE A 31 8.94 -36.86 -36.71
N ASN A 32 10.12 -36.35 -36.37
CA ASN A 32 11.05 -36.95 -35.44
C ASN A 32 11.63 -35.90 -34.47
N PRO A 33 10.82 -35.41 -33.51
CA PRO A 33 11.23 -34.33 -32.60
C PRO A 33 12.35 -34.77 -31.63
N GLY A 34 12.64 -36.07 -31.53
CA GLY A 34 13.72 -36.62 -30.71
C GLY A 34 13.37 -36.76 -29.24
N SER A 35 14.39 -36.96 -28.40
CA SER A 35 14.27 -37.06 -26.94
C SER A 35 14.54 -35.72 -26.27
N PRO A 36 13.92 -35.44 -25.09
CA PRO A 36 14.21 -34.23 -24.32
C PRO A 36 15.70 -34.06 -24.03
N ILE A 37 16.22 -32.86 -24.23
CA ILE A 37 17.63 -32.53 -23.94
C ILE A 37 17.86 -32.19 -22.46
N GLU A 38 19.12 -32.28 -22.03
CA GLU A 38 19.57 -31.60 -20.82
C GLU A 38 19.73 -30.09 -21.09
N VAL A 39 19.25 -29.28 -20.15
CA VAL A 39 19.28 -27.82 -20.29
C VAL A 39 20.73 -27.33 -20.19
N PRO A 40 21.24 -26.61 -21.20
CA PRO A 40 22.58 -26.05 -21.10
C PRO A 40 22.61 -24.95 -20.02
N ARG A 41 23.78 -24.70 -19.43
CA ARG A 41 23.93 -23.62 -18.45
C ARG A 41 23.52 -22.26 -19.03
N PHE A 42 23.97 -21.99 -20.25
CA PHE A 42 23.66 -20.83 -21.08
C PHE A 42 23.62 -21.24 -22.55
N PRO A 43 22.89 -20.50 -23.41
CA PRO A 43 22.93 -20.73 -24.85
C PRO A 43 24.32 -20.44 -25.42
N GLY A 44 24.68 -21.12 -26.52
CA GLY A 44 25.91 -20.80 -27.23
C GLY A 44 25.86 -19.38 -27.76
N ARG A 45 26.90 -18.57 -27.58
CA ARG A 45 26.98 -17.19 -28.11
C ARG A 45 28.44 -16.84 -28.43
N PRO A 46 28.71 -15.86 -29.30
CA PRO A 46 30.07 -15.34 -29.45
C PRO A 46 30.53 -14.67 -28.14
N PRO A 47 31.85 -14.62 -27.84
CA PRO A 47 32.34 -14.09 -26.56
C PRO A 47 31.88 -12.67 -26.22
N THR A 48 31.67 -11.82 -27.23
CA THR A 48 31.18 -10.44 -27.08
C THR A 48 29.70 -10.36 -26.66
N LEU A 49 28.93 -11.45 -26.79
CA LEU A 49 27.54 -11.57 -26.36
C LEU A 49 27.37 -12.62 -25.25
N GLY A 50 28.45 -13.02 -24.60
CA GLY A 50 28.40 -13.88 -23.42
C GLY A 50 27.56 -13.23 -22.30
N MET A 51 26.88 -14.06 -21.51
CA MET A 51 26.07 -13.60 -20.36
C MET A 51 26.97 -13.19 -19.18
N GLU A 52 26.46 -12.47 -18.17
CA GLU A 52 27.19 -11.64 -17.17
C GLU A 52 28.53 -12.15 -16.60
N ARG A 53 28.77 -13.47 -16.48
CA ARG A 53 30.05 -14.03 -15.99
C ARG A 53 31.06 -14.36 -17.11
N GLU A 54 30.61 -14.35 -18.36
CA GLU A 54 31.36 -14.67 -19.59
C GLU A 54 31.47 -13.45 -20.52
N SER A 55 30.70 -12.38 -20.28
CA SER A 55 30.76 -11.14 -21.06
C SER A 55 32.11 -10.44 -20.90
N VAL A 56 32.77 -10.17 -22.02
CA VAL A 56 33.96 -9.29 -22.10
C VAL A 56 33.60 -7.83 -22.42
N ALA A 57 32.33 -7.55 -22.73
CA ALA A 57 31.85 -6.23 -23.09
C ALA A 57 31.55 -5.35 -21.85
N PRO A 58 31.70 -4.01 -21.96
CA PRO A 58 31.42 -3.07 -20.87
C PRO A 58 29.94 -3.06 -20.47
N ARG A 59 29.69 -2.87 -19.16
CA ARG A 59 28.34 -2.68 -18.60
C ARG A 59 27.88 -1.25 -18.79
N LYS A 60 26.63 -1.07 -19.20
CA LYS A 60 25.99 0.24 -19.36
C LYS A 60 24.54 0.20 -18.93
N ASP A 61 24.06 1.29 -18.35
CA ASP A 61 22.66 1.46 -18.00
C ASP A 61 21.79 1.63 -19.25
N PHE A 62 20.57 1.08 -19.19
CA PHE A 62 19.59 1.21 -20.24
C PHE A 62 19.26 2.72 -20.49
N PRO A 63 19.34 3.23 -21.73
CA PRO A 63 19.09 4.64 -22.03
C PRO A 63 17.65 5.09 -21.72
N LYS A 64 17.48 6.27 -21.11
CA LYS A 64 16.15 6.83 -20.82
C LYS A 64 15.61 7.64 -22.00
N ALA A 65 14.28 7.80 -22.06
CA ALA A 65 13.60 8.51 -23.16
C ALA A 65 14.15 9.92 -23.46
N HIS A 66 14.51 10.71 -22.44
CA HIS A 66 15.06 12.07 -22.64
C HIS A 66 16.48 12.09 -23.25
N GLU A 67 17.17 10.95 -23.26
CA GLU A 67 18.52 10.80 -23.79
C GLU A 67 18.53 10.44 -25.28
N LEU A 68 17.35 10.15 -25.86
CA LEU A 68 17.20 9.65 -27.22
C LEU A 68 17.41 10.72 -28.30
N HIS A 69 17.73 11.95 -27.94
CA HIS A 69 18.23 12.95 -28.88
C HIS A 69 19.59 12.56 -29.49
N SER A 70 20.36 11.69 -28.82
CA SER A 70 21.64 11.17 -29.32
C SER A 70 21.45 9.89 -30.14
N ASP A 71 22.03 9.87 -31.34
CA ASP A 71 22.07 8.70 -32.24
C ASP A 71 22.65 7.47 -31.54
N THR A 72 23.78 7.64 -30.85
CA THR A 72 24.42 6.56 -30.09
C THR A 72 23.51 6.03 -28.99
N ARG A 73 22.77 6.89 -28.27
CA ARG A 73 21.82 6.43 -27.24
C ARG A 73 20.64 5.68 -27.85
N ARG A 74 20.16 6.06 -29.04
CA ARG A 74 19.17 5.27 -29.78
C ARG A 74 19.73 3.91 -30.23
N GLY A 75 20.95 3.87 -30.74
CA GLY A 75 21.63 2.62 -31.09
C GLY A 75 21.83 1.68 -29.90
N GLU A 76 22.08 2.23 -28.70
CA GLU A 76 22.16 1.45 -27.46
C GLU A 76 20.82 0.83 -27.06
N VAL A 77 19.69 1.55 -27.22
CA VAL A 77 18.35 0.97 -27.00
C VAL A 77 18.13 -0.24 -27.91
N LEU A 78 18.47 -0.11 -29.20
CA LEU A 78 18.34 -1.19 -30.17
C LEU A 78 19.26 -2.37 -29.87
N HIS A 79 20.44 -2.15 -29.29
CA HIS A 79 21.31 -3.23 -28.81
C HIS A 79 20.61 -4.06 -27.71
N PHE A 80 19.96 -3.40 -26.75
CA PHE A 80 19.21 -4.11 -25.71
C PHE A 80 18.01 -4.88 -26.28
N PHE A 81 17.28 -4.30 -27.23
CA PHE A 81 16.16 -4.99 -27.91
C PHE A 81 16.65 -6.18 -28.74
N ALA A 82 17.73 -6.03 -29.49
CA ALA A 82 18.38 -7.13 -30.20
C ALA A 82 18.80 -8.28 -29.26
N ASN A 83 19.26 -7.97 -28.05
CA ASN A 83 19.52 -9.02 -27.06
C ASN A 83 18.24 -9.72 -26.58
N HIS A 84 17.13 -8.99 -26.45
CA HIS A 84 15.84 -9.59 -26.10
C HIS A 84 15.36 -10.56 -27.19
N GLU A 85 15.43 -10.19 -28.47
CA GLU A 85 14.99 -11.10 -29.55
C GLU A 85 15.89 -12.34 -29.63
N LEU A 86 17.21 -12.16 -29.46
CA LEU A 86 18.14 -13.29 -29.41
C LEU A 86 17.83 -14.22 -28.23
N LEU A 87 17.51 -13.69 -27.04
CA LEU A 87 17.11 -14.50 -25.89
C LEU A 87 15.78 -15.22 -26.14
N ALA A 88 14.80 -14.53 -26.71
CA ALA A 88 13.50 -15.09 -27.04
C ALA A 88 13.66 -16.32 -27.96
N MET A 89 14.42 -16.18 -29.04
CA MET A 89 14.75 -17.28 -29.96
C MET A 89 15.42 -18.46 -29.25
N GLU A 90 16.39 -18.20 -28.37
CA GLU A 90 17.12 -19.25 -27.65
C GLU A 90 16.23 -20.01 -26.66
N ILE A 91 15.32 -19.30 -25.99
CA ILE A 91 14.35 -19.92 -25.08
C ILE A 91 13.32 -20.72 -25.88
N MET A 92 12.82 -20.19 -27.00
CA MET A 92 11.91 -20.90 -27.89
C MET A 92 12.57 -22.17 -28.48
N ALA A 93 13.85 -22.09 -28.85
CA ALA A 93 14.62 -23.25 -29.26
C ALA A 93 14.76 -24.28 -28.13
N LEU A 94 15.00 -23.83 -26.90
CA LEU A 94 15.01 -24.70 -25.71
C LEU A 94 13.65 -25.37 -25.50
N VAL A 95 12.53 -24.66 -25.67
CA VAL A 95 11.17 -25.24 -25.57
C VAL A 95 10.99 -26.39 -26.56
N LEU A 96 11.37 -26.17 -27.83
CA LEU A 96 11.25 -27.18 -28.88
C LEU A 96 12.06 -28.44 -28.58
N LEU A 97 13.25 -28.30 -27.98
CA LEU A 97 14.15 -29.41 -27.67
C LEU A 97 13.84 -30.09 -26.33
N ARG A 98 13.26 -29.36 -25.39
CA ARG A 98 12.94 -29.88 -24.05
C ARG A 98 11.59 -30.58 -24.00
N PHE A 99 10.65 -30.14 -24.82
CA PHE A 99 9.29 -30.68 -24.85
C PHE A 99 8.93 -31.22 -26.25
N PRO A 100 9.66 -32.25 -26.75
CA PRO A 100 9.37 -32.87 -28.04
C PRO A 100 7.97 -33.51 -28.10
N GLU A 101 7.36 -33.80 -26.95
CA GLU A 101 5.99 -34.31 -26.82
C GLU A 101 4.90 -33.23 -26.92
N ALA A 102 5.26 -31.94 -26.82
CA ALA A 102 4.29 -30.85 -26.93
C ALA A 102 3.56 -30.90 -28.29
N PRO A 103 2.28 -30.52 -28.42
CA PRO A 103 1.52 -30.74 -29.65
C PRO A 103 2.20 -30.19 -30.91
N PRO A 104 2.16 -30.89 -32.07
CA PRO A 104 2.84 -30.43 -33.30
C PRO A 104 2.40 -29.03 -33.76
N ALA A 105 1.14 -28.66 -33.52
CA ALA A 105 0.64 -27.32 -33.83
C ALA A 105 1.28 -26.22 -32.95
N PHE A 106 1.64 -26.55 -31.69
CA PHE A 106 2.37 -25.65 -30.81
C PHE A 106 3.80 -25.49 -31.31
N ARG A 107 4.50 -26.61 -31.55
CA ARG A 107 5.88 -26.59 -32.05
C ARG A 107 6.04 -25.81 -33.36
N ARG A 108 5.13 -26.00 -34.32
CA ARG A 108 5.11 -25.20 -35.56
C ARG A 108 4.85 -23.71 -35.32
N GLY A 109 4.02 -23.37 -34.33
CA GLY A 109 3.81 -21.99 -33.91
C GLY A 109 5.09 -21.35 -33.39
N ILE A 110 5.80 -22.05 -32.50
CA ILE A 110 7.10 -21.60 -31.96
C ILE A 110 8.14 -21.42 -33.07
N VAL A 111 8.22 -22.34 -34.03
CA VAL A 111 9.12 -22.20 -35.19
C VAL A 111 8.81 -20.93 -35.96
N LYS A 112 7.53 -20.64 -36.21
CA LYS A 112 7.12 -19.41 -36.89
C LYS A 112 7.56 -18.17 -36.11
N THR A 113 7.32 -18.15 -34.79
CA THR A 113 7.73 -17.04 -33.92
C THR A 113 9.24 -16.85 -33.96
N ILE A 114 10.05 -17.92 -33.88
CA ILE A 114 11.52 -17.81 -34.03
C ILE A 114 11.91 -17.12 -35.35
N GLN A 115 11.22 -17.40 -36.46
CA GLN A 115 11.51 -16.76 -37.75
C GLN A 115 11.17 -15.26 -37.74
N GLU A 116 10.08 -14.88 -37.07
CA GLU A 116 9.68 -13.48 -36.86
C GLU A 116 10.75 -12.76 -36.00
N GLU A 117 11.18 -13.38 -34.89
CA GLU A 117 12.26 -12.86 -34.02
C GLU A 117 13.61 -12.72 -34.74
N GLN A 118 13.96 -13.67 -35.61
CA GLN A 118 15.15 -13.54 -36.48
C GLN A 118 15.07 -12.30 -37.36
N SER A 119 13.89 -12.02 -37.93
CA SER A 119 13.67 -10.82 -38.73
C SER A 119 13.79 -9.56 -37.88
N HIS A 120 13.26 -9.54 -36.66
CA HIS A 120 13.35 -8.40 -35.75
C HIS A 120 14.79 -8.12 -35.35
N LEU A 121 15.53 -9.17 -34.96
CA LEU A 121 16.94 -9.12 -34.63
C LEU A 121 17.77 -8.52 -35.77
N SER A 122 17.56 -8.98 -37.00
CA SER A 122 18.24 -8.43 -38.18
C SER A 122 17.94 -6.93 -38.38
N LEU A 123 16.67 -6.51 -38.27
CA LEU A 123 16.28 -5.11 -38.41
C LEU A 123 16.98 -4.21 -37.36
N TYR A 124 17.04 -4.66 -36.11
CA TYR A 124 17.74 -3.92 -35.06
C TYR A 124 19.25 -3.86 -35.29
N ILE A 125 19.87 -4.96 -35.73
CA ILE A 125 21.30 -4.99 -36.01
C ILE A 125 21.67 -4.00 -37.13
N GLU A 126 20.91 -4.01 -38.22
CA GLU A 126 21.12 -3.08 -39.33
C GLU A 126 20.93 -1.64 -38.87
N ARG A 127 19.83 -1.35 -38.16
CA ARG A 127 19.52 0.01 -37.73
C ARG A 127 20.51 0.57 -36.73
N MET A 128 20.97 -0.22 -35.76
CA MET A 128 21.92 0.27 -34.76
C MET A 128 23.32 0.50 -35.35
N GLN A 129 23.70 -0.25 -36.39
CA GLN A 129 24.94 0.00 -37.14
C GLN A 129 24.91 1.35 -37.84
N GLU A 130 23.78 1.73 -38.44
CA GLU A 130 23.58 3.07 -39.02
C GLU A 130 23.70 4.19 -37.98
N LEU A 131 23.37 3.90 -36.72
CA LEU A 131 23.50 4.80 -35.57
C LEU A 131 24.89 4.73 -34.89
N GLY A 132 25.83 3.98 -35.46
CA GLY A 132 27.22 3.88 -34.99
C GLY A 132 27.43 2.89 -33.82
N VAL A 133 26.48 2.00 -33.55
CA VAL A 133 26.56 0.98 -32.49
C VAL A 133 26.64 -0.42 -33.13
N GLN A 134 27.54 -1.28 -32.63
CA GLN A 134 27.66 -2.66 -33.12
C GLN A 134 27.12 -3.66 -32.08
N PHE A 135 26.59 -4.80 -32.54
CA PHE A 135 26.06 -5.81 -31.62
C PHE A 135 27.20 -6.47 -30.83
N GLY A 136 27.01 -6.63 -29.53
CA GLY A 136 28.04 -7.17 -28.63
C GLY A 136 29.11 -6.18 -28.18
N THR A 137 29.00 -4.88 -28.49
CA THR A 137 29.87 -3.87 -27.88
C THR A 137 29.46 -3.49 -26.46
N LEU A 138 28.24 -3.82 -26.05
CA LEU A 138 27.72 -3.66 -24.70
C LEU A 138 27.44 -5.05 -24.10
N SER A 139 27.58 -5.17 -22.79
CA SER A 139 27.21 -6.38 -22.05
C SER A 139 25.71 -6.65 -22.18
N VAL A 140 25.34 -7.92 -22.26
CA VAL A 140 23.95 -8.36 -22.30
C VAL A 140 23.47 -8.88 -20.94
N ASN A 141 22.18 -8.72 -20.66
CA ASN A 141 21.55 -9.31 -19.47
C ASN A 141 21.12 -10.77 -19.75
N ASP A 142 21.05 -11.58 -18.69
CA ASP A 142 20.65 -13.00 -18.75
C ASP A 142 19.33 -13.28 -18.00
N TYR A 143 18.54 -12.22 -17.78
CA TYR A 143 17.39 -12.27 -16.88
C TYR A 143 16.31 -13.25 -17.36
N PHE A 144 15.93 -13.17 -18.65
CA PHE A 144 14.90 -14.06 -19.23
C PHE A 144 15.34 -15.53 -19.12
N TRP A 145 16.60 -15.81 -19.48
CA TRP A 145 17.17 -17.15 -19.40
C TRP A 145 17.12 -17.70 -17.98
N ASN A 146 17.55 -16.91 -16.98
CA ASN A 146 17.55 -17.34 -15.59
C ASN A 146 16.15 -17.53 -15.01
N CYS A 147 15.13 -16.81 -15.50
CA CYS A 147 13.75 -17.05 -15.10
C CYS A 147 13.21 -18.35 -15.70
N MET A 148 13.52 -18.67 -16.95
CA MET A 148 12.80 -19.68 -17.72
C MET A 148 13.55 -21.00 -17.95
N LYS A 149 14.88 -21.05 -17.79
CA LYS A 149 15.67 -22.27 -18.06
C LYS A 149 15.24 -23.48 -17.23
N ASP A 150 14.59 -23.27 -16.09
CA ASP A 150 14.09 -24.33 -15.20
C ASP A 150 12.61 -24.67 -15.42
N MET A 151 12.00 -24.20 -16.51
CA MET A 151 10.62 -24.51 -16.90
C MET A 151 10.37 -26.03 -16.94
N ARG A 152 9.24 -26.47 -16.40
CA ARG A 152 8.88 -27.88 -16.24
C ARG A 152 7.86 -28.34 -17.27
N SER A 153 7.20 -27.40 -17.94
CA SER A 153 6.19 -27.69 -18.94
C SER A 153 6.11 -26.57 -20.00
N PRO A 154 5.51 -26.84 -21.17
CA PRO A 154 5.13 -25.79 -22.13
C PRO A 154 4.20 -24.72 -21.54
N LEU A 155 3.39 -25.08 -20.53
CA LEU A 155 2.53 -24.13 -19.83
C LEU A 155 3.35 -23.10 -19.03
N ASP A 156 4.45 -23.52 -18.42
CA ASP A 156 5.38 -22.62 -17.73
C ASP A 156 6.01 -21.62 -18.71
N PHE A 157 6.32 -22.08 -19.94
CA PHE A 157 6.85 -21.21 -20.99
C PHE A 157 5.83 -20.15 -21.42
N VAL A 158 4.61 -20.52 -21.81
CA VAL A 158 3.62 -19.52 -22.27
C VAL A 158 3.21 -18.56 -21.15
N THR A 159 3.23 -19.02 -19.90
CA THR A 159 2.94 -18.16 -18.73
C THR A 159 4.03 -17.11 -18.52
N GLN A 160 5.30 -17.51 -18.57
CA GLN A 160 6.43 -16.61 -18.30
C GLN A 160 6.84 -15.79 -19.52
N MET A 161 6.95 -16.40 -20.70
CA MET A 161 7.35 -15.72 -21.92
C MET A 161 6.18 -14.91 -22.48
N SER A 162 5.13 -15.58 -22.97
CA SER A 162 4.07 -14.89 -23.72
C SER A 162 3.17 -14.01 -22.85
N LEU A 163 2.68 -14.54 -21.74
CA LEU A 163 1.76 -13.80 -20.86
C LEU A 163 2.49 -12.84 -19.90
N SER A 164 3.83 -12.90 -19.78
CA SER A 164 4.59 -11.92 -19.01
C SER A 164 5.52 -11.07 -19.88
N PHE A 165 6.61 -11.62 -20.41
CA PHE A 165 7.62 -10.81 -21.08
C PHE A 165 7.16 -10.22 -22.43
N GLU A 166 6.62 -11.01 -23.34
CA GLU A 166 6.14 -10.54 -24.66
C GLU A 166 4.99 -9.54 -24.50
N GLN A 167 4.04 -9.84 -23.60
CA GLN A 167 2.96 -8.91 -23.30
C GLN A 167 3.48 -7.56 -22.76
N ALA A 168 4.53 -7.54 -21.95
CA ALA A 168 5.14 -6.29 -21.50
C ALA A 168 5.84 -5.53 -22.64
N ASN A 169 6.43 -6.25 -23.60
CA ASN A 169 7.05 -5.67 -24.78
C ASN A 169 6.05 -4.90 -25.65
N LEU A 170 4.76 -5.26 -25.62
CA LEU A 170 3.71 -4.46 -26.28
C LEU A 170 3.69 -3.00 -25.78
N ASP A 171 3.89 -2.78 -24.48
CA ASP A 171 3.93 -1.44 -23.90
C ASP A 171 5.25 -0.74 -24.21
N PHE A 172 6.38 -1.44 -24.04
CA PHE A 172 7.70 -0.87 -24.29
C PHE A 172 7.89 -0.49 -25.76
N SER A 173 7.36 -1.28 -26.70
CA SER A 173 7.45 -0.98 -28.12
C SER A 173 6.77 0.33 -28.46
N LEU A 174 5.56 0.58 -27.94
CA LEU A 174 4.84 1.84 -28.11
C LEU A 174 5.59 3.00 -27.45
N GLN A 175 6.06 2.81 -26.22
CA GLN A 175 6.78 3.84 -25.48
C GLN A 175 8.04 4.31 -26.22
N TYR A 176 8.87 3.37 -26.69
CA TYR A 176 10.11 3.73 -27.38
C TYR A 176 9.88 4.17 -28.83
N ARG A 177 8.86 3.64 -29.51
CA ARG A 177 8.42 4.14 -30.83
C ARG A 177 8.11 5.63 -30.75
N ASP A 178 7.29 6.03 -29.78
CA ASP A 178 6.87 7.42 -29.65
C ASP A 178 8.05 8.31 -29.21
N ALA A 179 8.90 7.83 -28.30
CA ALA A 179 10.07 8.57 -27.83
C ALA A 179 11.11 8.82 -28.93
N VAL A 180 11.41 7.84 -29.78
CA VAL A 180 12.37 8.04 -30.90
C VAL A 180 11.76 8.88 -32.02
N ALA A 181 10.44 8.78 -32.27
CA ALA A 181 9.74 9.64 -33.22
C ALA A 181 9.79 11.12 -32.77
N GLN A 182 9.58 11.39 -31.48
CA GLN A 182 9.73 12.73 -30.90
C GLN A 182 11.17 13.27 -31.00
N ALA A 183 12.17 12.38 -30.98
CA ALA A 183 13.56 12.74 -31.21
C ALA A 183 13.92 12.91 -32.72
N GLY A 184 12.95 12.76 -33.63
CA GLY A 184 13.12 12.93 -35.07
C GLY A 184 13.58 11.67 -35.82
N ASP A 185 13.69 10.52 -35.15
CA ASP A 185 14.13 9.26 -35.76
C ASP A 185 12.94 8.39 -36.20
N LEU A 186 12.33 8.81 -37.31
CA LEU A 186 11.16 8.13 -37.88
C LEU A 186 11.47 6.71 -38.37
N LYS A 187 12.70 6.46 -38.85
CA LYS A 187 13.11 5.13 -39.33
C LYS A 187 13.11 4.10 -38.20
N THR A 188 13.65 4.46 -37.04
CA THR A 188 13.60 3.58 -35.86
C THR A 188 12.17 3.40 -35.37
N ALA A 189 11.34 4.45 -35.40
CA ALA A 189 9.93 4.36 -35.04
C ALA A 189 9.15 3.38 -35.94
N GLU A 190 9.37 3.41 -37.26
CA GLU A 190 8.74 2.47 -38.20
C GLU A 190 9.13 1.00 -37.92
N ILE A 191 10.39 0.74 -37.58
CA ILE A 191 10.85 -0.60 -37.19
C ILE A 191 10.12 -1.06 -35.93
N LEU A 192 10.08 -0.22 -34.88
CA LEU A 192 9.40 -0.56 -33.62
C LEU A 192 7.89 -0.75 -33.80
N ASP A 193 7.25 0.02 -34.69
CA ASP A 193 5.83 -0.14 -35.00
C ASP A 193 5.55 -1.45 -35.74
N ARG A 194 6.45 -1.88 -36.64
CA ARG A 194 6.36 -3.19 -37.29
C ARG A 194 6.47 -4.32 -36.26
N VAL A 195 7.50 -4.28 -35.42
CA VAL A 195 7.72 -5.29 -34.36
C VAL A 195 6.50 -5.36 -33.44
N TYR A 196 5.99 -4.22 -32.97
CA TYR A 196 4.78 -4.15 -32.14
C TYR A 196 3.59 -4.91 -32.75
N ARG A 197 3.32 -4.75 -34.06
CA ARG A 197 2.19 -5.42 -34.72
C ARG A 197 2.38 -6.94 -34.81
N GLU A 198 3.61 -7.40 -35.01
CA GLU A 198 3.95 -8.82 -35.08
C GLU A 198 3.90 -9.47 -33.68
N GLU A 199 4.39 -8.77 -32.64
CA GLU A 199 4.36 -9.19 -31.24
C GLU A 199 2.95 -9.46 -30.69
N ILE A 200 1.92 -8.73 -31.15
CA ILE A 200 0.52 -9.01 -30.79
C ILE A 200 0.14 -10.46 -31.18
N GLY A 201 0.66 -10.94 -32.32
CA GLY A 201 0.48 -12.30 -32.80
C GLY A 201 1.15 -13.35 -31.90
N HIS A 202 2.34 -13.05 -31.38
CA HIS A 202 3.10 -13.91 -30.47
C HIS A 202 2.32 -14.11 -29.16
N VAL A 203 1.90 -13.01 -28.54
CA VAL A 203 1.12 -13.01 -27.30
C VAL A 203 -0.21 -13.75 -27.49
N LYS A 204 -0.90 -13.52 -28.62
CA LYS A 204 -2.13 -14.24 -28.97
C LYS A 204 -1.91 -15.74 -29.07
N HIS A 205 -0.81 -16.17 -29.69
CA HIS A 205 -0.48 -17.59 -29.80
C HIS A 205 -0.29 -18.22 -28.41
N GLY A 206 0.49 -17.57 -27.55
CA GLY A 206 0.70 -18.01 -26.16
C GLY A 206 -0.61 -18.08 -25.37
N LEU A 207 -1.49 -17.09 -25.51
CA LEU A 207 -2.79 -17.06 -24.84
C LEU A 207 -3.71 -18.21 -25.25
N ILE A 208 -3.74 -18.57 -26.54
CA ILE A 208 -4.52 -19.70 -27.04
C ILE A 208 -4.08 -21.01 -26.36
N TRP A 209 -2.76 -21.24 -26.25
CA TRP A 209 -2.22 -22.43 -25.63
C TRP A 209 -2.37 -22.44 -24.10
N PHE A 210 -2.16 -21.30 -23.46
CA PHE A 210 -2.45 -21.10 -22.04
C PHE A 210 -3.90 -21.50 -21.71
N ASN A 211 -4.85 -20.97 -22.49
CA ASN A 211 -6.27 -21.25 -22.30
C ASN A 211 -6.64 -22.70 -22.63
N ARG A 212 -5.98 -23.33 -23.60
CA ARG A 212 -6.16 -24.77 -23.89
C ARG A 212 -5.66 -25.65 -22.74
N TRP A 213 -4.41 -25.47 -22.30
CA TRP A 213 -3.82 -26.34 -21.28
C TRP A 213 -4.46 -26.16 -19.90
N ARG A 214 -4.89 -24.94 -19.54
CA ARG A 214 -5.62 -24.73 -18.29
C ARG A 214 -6.98 -25.46 -18.28
N GLN A 215 -7.66 -25.55 -19.44
CA GLN A 215 -8.93 -26.29 -19.60
C GLN A 215 -8.73 -27.79 -19.49
N GLU A 216 -7.67 -28.31 -20.11
CA GLU A 216 -7.31 -29.72 -20.03
C GLU A 216 -6.97 -30.11 -18.57
N ALA A 217 -6.25 -29.25 -17.85
CA ALA A 217 -5.89 -29.48 -16.45
C ALA A 217 -7.10 -29.44 -15.49
N SER A 218 -8.18 -28.72 -15.82
CA SER A 218 -9.40 -28.67 -15.01
C SER A 218 -10.38 -29.82 -15.28
N GLY A 219 -10.10 -30.69 -16.27
CA GLY A 219 -10.91 -31.87 -16.57
C GLY A 219 -12.29 -31.57 -17.19
N GLN A 220 -12.53 -30.36 -17.70
CA GLN A 220 -13.81 -29.96 -18.32
C GLN A 220 -13.83 -30.17 -19.85
N GLU A 221 -14.98 -30.60 -20.37
CA GLU A 221 -15.25 -30.70 -21.82
C GLU A 221 -15.33 -29.31 -22.49
N ARG A 222 -14.85 -29.21 -23.73
CA ARG A 222 -14.95 -27.99 -24.56
C ARG A 222 -16.41 -27.50 -24.65
N GLY A 223 -16.65 -26.24 -24.28
CA GLY A 223 -17.93 -25.55 -24.51
C GLY A 223 -18.81 -25.29 -23.28
N LYS A 224 -18.34 -25.59 -22.06
CA LYS A 224 -19.00 -25.12 -20.83
C LYS A 224 -18.28 -23.87 -20.31
N GLU A 225 -18.99 -22.73 -20.30
CA GLU A 225 -18.45 -21.41 -19.92
C GLU A 225 -18.29 -21.20 -18.40
N ASN A 226 -18.62 -22.20 -17.58
CA ASN A 226 -18.48 -22.10 -16.13
C ASN A 226 -17.09 -22.55 -15.67
N PHE A 227 -16.09 -21.69 -15.89
CA PHE A 227 -14.90 -21.73 -15.04
C PHE A 227 -15.25 -21.16 -13.66
N GLU A 228 -14.94 -21.88 -12.58
CA GLU A 228 -14.85 -21.25 -11.25
C GLU A 228 -13.62 -20.32 -11.16
N GLU A 229 -12.56 -20.60 -11.95
CA GLU A 229 -11.31 -19.84 -12.01
C GLU A 229 -11.17 -19.07 -13.34
N ASN A 230 -11.16 -17.74 -13.28
CA ASN A 230 -10.98 -16.90 -14.46
C ASN A 230 -9.51 -16.85 -14.96
N GLU A 231 -9.30 -16.23 -16.13
CA GLU A 231 -7.97 -16.14 -16.77
C GLU A 231 -6.90 -15.48 -15.90
N TRP A 232 -7.27 -14.41 -15.19
CA TRP A 232 -6.38 -13.73 -14.27
C TRP A 232 -5.98 -14.64 -13.12
N GLN A 233 -6.94 -15.30 -12.45
CA GLN A 233 -6.68 -16.21 -11.34
C GLN A 233 -5.78 -17.38 -11.75
N ALA A 234 -6.03 -17.98 -12.92
CA ALA A 234 -5.19 -19.03 -13.48
C ALA A 234 -3.76 -18.55 -13.73
N TYR A 235 -3.61 -17.37 -14.37
CA TYR A 235 -2.29 -16.75 -14.57
C TYR A 235 -1.60 -16.52 -13.23
N LEU A 236 -2.36 -16.06 -12.22
CA LEU A 236 -1.79 -15.80 -10.92
C LEU A 236 -1.27 -17.06 -10.23
N ARG A 237 -1.98 -18.16 -10.35
CA ARG A 237 -1.61 -19.46 -9.78
C ARG A 237 -0.41 -20.09 -10.48
N LEU A 238 -0.29 -19.89 -11.79
CA LEU A 238 0.75 -20.51 -12.63
C LEU A 238 2.04 -19.69 -12.70
N LEU A 239 1.99 -18.38 -12.41
CA LEU A 239 3.17 -17.53 -12.42
C LEU A 239 4.15 -17.93 -11.29
N PRO A 240 5.40 -18.31 -11.60
CA PRO A 240 6.35 -18.80 -10.60
C PRO A 240 6.93 -17.66 -9.76
N SER A 241 7.17 -17.91 -8.46
CA SER A 241 7.94 -17.01 -7.62
C SER A 241 9.42 -16.95 -8.07
N PRO A 242 10.07 -15.78 -8.10
CA PRO A 242 9.64 -14.47 -7.60
C PRO A 242 9.01 -13.55 -8.66
N MET A 243 8.54 -14.09 -9.80
CA MET A 243 7.88 -13.27 -10.81
C MET A 243 6.54 -12.74 -10.29
N THR A 244 6.27 -11.47 -10.61
CA THR A 244 5.01 -10.80 -10.25
C THR A 244 4.30 -10.35 -11.52
N PRO A 245 2.96 -10.24 -11.53
CA PRO A 245 2.22 -9.78 -12.71
C PRO A 245 2.65 -8.39 -13.18
N ARG A 246 3.30 -7.58 -12.32
CA ARG A 246 3.90 -6.30 -12.70
C ARG A 246 4.91 -6.43 -13.85
N ARG A 247 5.52 -7.62 -14.02
CA ARG A 247 6.43 -7.95 -15.13
C ARG A 247 5.72 -8.08 -16.48
N ALA A 248 4.39 -8.18 -16.50
CA ALA A 248 3.58 -8.30 -17.72
C ALA A 248 3.11 -6.97 -18.33
N LYS A 249 3.62 -5.84 -17.82
CA LYS A 249 3.29 -4.52 -18.35
C LYS A 249 4.41 -3.50 -18.22
N GLY A 250 4.39 -2.49 -19.08
CA GLY A 250 5.20 -1.28 -19.03
C GLY A 250 4.72 -0.26 -18.01
N ALA A 251 5.17 0.99 -18.13
CA ALA A 251 4.59 2.12 -17.40
C ALA A 251 3.31 2.60 -18.11
N ASP A 252 3.38 2.72 -19.42
CA ASP A 252 2.27 3.11 -20.29
C ASP A 252 1.54 1.86 -20.76
N PHE A 253 0.50 1.45 -20.03
CA PHE A 253 -0.24 0.21 -20.28
C PHE A 253 -1.18 0.33 -21.48
N SER A 254 -1.01 -0.52 -22.48
CA SER A 254 -1.90 -0.61 -23.65
C SER A 254 -2.96 -1.70 -23.46
N ALA A 255 -4.15 -1.29 -23.04
CA ALA A 255 -5.32 -2.18 -22.99
C ALA A 255 -5.70 -2.68 -24.39
N ASP A 256 -5.59 -1.84 -25.42
CA ASP A 256 -5.96 -2.19 -26.79
C ASP A 256 -5.07 -3.27 -27.39
N ALA A 257 -3.78 -3.28 -27.07
CA ALA A 257 -2.88 -4.36 -27.50
C ALA A 257 -3.31 -5.71 -26.91
N ARG A 258 -3.75 -5.74 -25.64
CA ARG A 258 -4.29 -6.96 -25.02
C ARG A 258 -5.62 -7.39 -25.61
N ARG A 259 -6.53 -6.45 -25.93
CA ARG A 259 -7.79 -6.75 -26.62
C ARG A 259 -7.53 -7.40 -27.97
N GLN A 260 -6.57 -6.87 -28.74
CA GLN A 260 -6.17 -7.43 -30.03
C GLN A 260 -5.55 -8.82 -29.89
N ALA A 261 -4.75 -9.05 -28.84
CA ALA A 261 -4.21 -10.37 -28.51
C ALA A 261 -5.29 -11.38 -28.06
N GLY A 262 -6.43 -10.88 -27.55
CA GLY A 262 -7.61 -11.69 -27.21
C GLY A 262 -7.80 -11.95 -25.72
N PHE A 263 -7.16 -11.17 -24.84
CA PHE A 263 -7.39 -11.27 -23.40
C PHE A 263 -8.81 -10.85 -23.01
N SER A 264 -9.31 -11.43 -21.92
CA SER A 264 -10.59 -11.03 -21.35
C SER A 264 -10.52 -9.62 -20.72
N GLU A 265 -11.62 -8.84 -20.75
CA GLU A 265 -11.64 -7.50 -20.12
C GLU A 265 -11.29 -7.55 -18.63
N ILE A 266 -11.71 -8.60 -17.92
CA ILE A 266 -11.34 -8.81 -16.51
C ILE A 266 -9.83 -8.92 -16.36
N TYR A 267 -9.16 -9.72 -17.20
CA TYR A 267 -7.70 -9.85 -17.17
C TYR A 267 -7.01 -8.51 -17.45
N ILE A 268 -7.51 -7.77 -18.44
CA ILE A 268 -6.94 -6.47 -18.83
C ILE A 268 -7.03 -5.48 -17.67
N GLN A 269 -8.21 -5.34 -17.07
CA GLN A 269 -8.44 -4.43 -15.95
C GLN A 269 -7.60 -4.82 -14.74
N GLU A 270 -7.54 -6.11 -14.40
CA GLU A 270 -6.74 -6.64 -13.30
C GLU A 270 -5.24 -6.38 -13.49
N LEU A 271 -4.72 -6.64 -14.69
CA LEU A 271 -3.32 -6.37 -15.01
C LEU A 271 -3.03 -4.87 -14.97
N GLU A 272 -3.94 -4.03 -15.48
CA GLU A 272 -3.81 -2.57 -15.47
C GLU A 272 -3.67 -2.01 -14.05
N ILE A 273 -4.48 -2.50 -13.10
CA ILE A 273 -4.41 -2.03 -11.70
C ILE A 273 -3.30 -2.70 -10.89
N CYS A 274 -2.82 -3.88 -11.32
CA CYS A 274 -1.85 -4.65 -10.55
C CYS A 274 -0.56 -3.87 -10.32
N SER A 275 -0.14 -3.80 -9.06
CA SER A 275 1.17 -3.30 -8.67
C SER A 275 2.02 -4.43 -8.09
N GLY A 276 3.31 -4.20 -7.93
CA GLY A 276 4.21 -5.21 -7.38
C GLY A 276 5.67 -4.79 -7.46
N SER A 277 6.51 -5.36 -6.60
CA SER A 277 7.94 -5.08 -6.64
C SER A 277 8.63 -5.83 -7.78
N LYS A 278 9.77 -5.30 -8.23
CA LYS A 278 10.77 -6.03 -9.02
C LYS A 278 11.76 -6.77 -8.09
N GLY A 279 11.28 -7.44 -7.04
CA GLY A 279 12.11 -8.30 -6.17
C GLY A 279 12.28 -7.88 -4.70
N ARG A 280 11.58 -6.84 -4.23
CA ARG A 280 11.49 -6.49 -2.80
C ARG A 280 10.36 -7.29 -2.13
N PRO A 281 10.60 -7.99 -1.01
CA PRO A 281 9.53 -8.61 -0.23
C PRO A 281 8.49 -7.56 0.25
N PRO A 282 7.19 -7.84 0.16
CA PRO A 282 6.13 -6.92 0.58
C PRO A 282 6.09 -6.73 2.10
N VAL A 283 5.52 -5.60 2.55
CA VAL A 283 4.99 -5.45 3.91
C VAL A 283 3.53 -5.86 3.92
N LEU A 284 3.09 -6.61 4.94
CA LEU A 284 1.69 -7.01 5.09
C LEU A 284 0.97 -6.06 6.06
N TRP A 285 -0.04 -5.37 5.56
CA TRP A 285 -0.87 -4.43 6.30
C TRP A 285 -2.17 -5.08 6.74
N SER A 286 -2.67 -4.71 7.93
CA SER A 286 -4.01 -5.13 8.36
C SER A 286 -4.70 -4.06 9.19
N TYR A 287 -5.99 -3.86 8.97
CA TYR A 287 -6.79 -2.93 9.77
C TYR A 287 -7.40 -3.64 10.99
N ASN A 288 -7.03 -3.21 12.20
CA ASN A 288 -7.54 -3.74 13.47
C ASN A 288 -7.77 -2.61 14.51
N PRO A 289 -8.76 -1.72 14.30
CA PRO A 289 -8.94 -0.51 15.10
C PRO A 289 -9.39 -0.77 16.54
N LEU A 290 -9.77 -2.01 16.88
CA LEU A 290 -10.17 -2.43 18.23
C LEU A 290 -8.98 -2.95 19.07
N CYS A 291 -7.74 -2.62 18.69
CA CYS A 291 -6.52 -3.06 19.38
C CYS A 291 -6.56 -2.76 20.89
N ASP A 292 -7.04 -1.60 21.30
CA ASP A 292 -7.12 -1.20 22.72
C ASP A 292 -8.06 -2.09 23.52
N ALA A 293 -9.23 -2.45 22.95
CA ALA A 293 -10.18 -3.34 23.59
C ALA A 293 -9.65 -4.78 23.69
N GLU A 294 -8.88 -5.22 22.70
CA GLU A 294 -8.14 -6.49 22.74
C GLU A 294 -7.03 -6.47 23.79
N ILE A 295 -6.31 -5.35 23.95
CA ILE A 295 -5.29 -5.17 25.00
C ILE A 295 -5.91 -5.30 26.39
N VAL A 296 -7.05 -4.63 26.65
CA VAL A 296 -7.78 -4.75 27.93
C VAL A 296 -8.21 -6.19 28.20
N ARG A 297 -8.65 -6.91 27.16
CA ARG A 297 -9.04 -8.31 27.27
C ARG A 297 -7.86 -9.24 27.51
N GLY A 298 -6.65 -8.86 27.09
CA GLY A 298 -5.41 -9.60 27.25
C GLY A 298 -5.29 -10.86 26.38
N ARG A 299 -6.26 -11.14 25.49
CA ARG A 299 -6.28 -12.34 24.64
C ARG A 299 -7.07 -12.10 23.35
N PRO A 300 -6.68 -12.74 22.22
CA PRO A 300 -7.32 -12.55 20.92
C PRO A 300 -8.77 -13.02 20.87
N GLY A 301 -9.55 -12.48 19.93
CA GLY A 301 -10.90 -12.99 19.59
C GLY A 301 -12.04 -12.17 20.18
N LEU A 302 -11.87 -10.85 20.27
CA LEU A 302 -12.95 -9.91 20.57
C LEU A 302 -14.02 -10.03 19.48
N SER A 303 -15.27 -10.19 19.91
CA SER A 303 -16.42 -10.22 19.02
C SER A 303 -17.18 -8.90 19.16
N PRO A 304 -16.93 -7.91 18.28
CA PRO A 304 -17.66 -6.65 18.32
C PRO A 304 -19.14 -6.84 17.97
N SER A 305 -19.97 -5.85 18.33
CA SER A 305 -21.34 -5.80 17.83
C SER A 305 -21.37 -5.69 16.30
N ARG A 306 -22.46 -6.13 15.67
CA ARG A 306 -22.62 -6.10 14.20
C ARG A 306 -22.40 -4.72 13.58
N ASN A 307 -22.82 -3.65 14.26
CA ASN A 307 -22.62 -2.28 13.77
C ASN A 307 -21.15 -1.86 13.83
N VAL A 308 -20.42 -2.26 14.88
CA VAL A 308 -18.98 -2.00 14.99
C VAL A 308 -18.20 -2.83 13.97
N GLU A 309 -18.63 -4.07 13.71
CA GLU A 309 -18.04 -4.91 12.65
C GLU A 309 -18.21 -4.27 11.27
N ARG A 310 -19.41 -3.81 10.93
CA ARG A 310 -19.67 -3.08 9.67
C ARG A 310 -18.89 -1.79 9.56
N LEU A 311 -18.81 -1.00 10.63
CA LEU A 311 -17.98 0.20 10.68
C LEU A 311 -16.51 -0.11 10.39
N ASN A 312 -15.99 -1.22 10.94
CA ASN A 312 -14.62 -1.65 10.67
C ASN A 312 -14.44 -2.10 9.22
N GLN A 313 -15.43 -2.77 8.62
CA GLN A 313 -15.44 -3.16 7.20
C GLN A 313 -15.46 -1.93 6.28
N ASP A 314 -16.20 -0.87 6.64
CA ASP A 314 -16.22 0.36 5.85
C ASP A 314 -14.85 1.09 5.87
N LEU A 315 -14.04 0.86 6.91
CA LEU A 315 -12.75 1.54 7.15
C LEU A 315 -11.53 0.63 6.94
N GLU A 316 -11.70 -0.65 6.60
CA GLU A 316 -10.56 -1.58 6.49
C GLU A 316 -9.61 -1.26 5.32
N HIS A 317 -10.03 -0.36 4.42
CA HIS A 317 -9.30 0.05 3.24
C HIS A 317 -8.27 1.15 3.56
N LEU A 318 -8.34 1.78 4.74
CA LEU A 318 -7.45 2.88 5.10
C LEU A 318 -5.94 2.59 4.99
N PRO A 319 -5.44 1.36 5.28
CA PRO A 319 -4.03 1.03 5.05
C PRO A 319 -3.58 1.18 3.59
N LEU A 320 -4.49 1.15 2.62
CA LEU A 320 -4.21 1.46 1.21
C LEU A 320 -3.40 2.75 1.04
N PHE A 321 -3.82 3.81 1.74
CA PHE A 321 -3.22 5.13 1.61
C PHE A 321 -1.86 5.25 2.31
N LEU A 322 -1.46 4.23 3.05
CA LEU A 322 -0.19 4.17 3.79
C LEU A 322 0.79 3.17 3.17
N ALA A 323 0.26 2.12 2.53
CA ALA A 323 1.00 1.04 1.93
C ALA A 323 1.70 1.47 0.64
N GLY A 324 2.90 0.95 0.41
CA GLY A 324 3.55 1.09 -0.89
C GLY A 324 2.86 0.24 -1.96
N GLY A 325 3.01 0.59 -3.23
CA GLY A 325 2.43 -0.21 -4.34
C GLY A 325 2.99 -1.64 -4.43
N THR A 326 4.03 -1.97 -3.68
CA THR A 326 4.59 -3.33 -3.59
C THR A 326 4.12 -4.11 -2.38
N ASP A 327 3.36 -3.47 -1.48
CA ASP A 327 2.91 -4.06 -0.23
C ASP A 327 1.60 -4.81 -0.43
N CYS A 328 1.16 -5.51 0.62
CA CYS A 328 -0.10 -6.23 0.64
C CYS A 328 -1.02 -5.66 1.72
N VAL A 329 -2.30 -5.47 1.42
CA VAL A 329 -3.32 -5.08 2.39
C VAL A 329 -4.31 -6.22 2.57
N LEU A 330 -4.44 -6.69 3.81
CA LEU A 330 -5.38 -7.73 4.19
C LEU A 330 -6.77 -7.15 4.47
N LEU A 331 -7.77 -7.61 3.71
CA LEU A 331 -9.15 -7.12 3.77
C LEU A 331 -10.14 -8.26 4.00
N SER A 332 -11.33 -7.96 4.51
CA SER A 332 -12.43 -8.93 4.59
C SER A 332 -13.02 -9.25 3.21
N LYS A 333 -13.03 -8.26 2.32
CA LYS A 333 -13.51 -8.35 0.95
C LYS A 333 -12.65 -7.48 0.05
N ARG A 334 -12.32 -7.94 -1.15
CA ARG A 334 -11.62 -7.11 -2.13
C ARG A 334 -12.51 -5.94 -2.62
N PRO A 335 -12.00 -4.71 -2.72
CA PRO A 335 -12.78 -3.57 -3.21
C PRO A 335 -13.13 -3.72 -4.71
N PRO A 336 -14.20 -3.05 -5.20
CA PRO A 336 -14.55 -3.05 -6.61
C PRO A 336 -13.44 -2.47 -7.50
N LEU A 337 -13.21 -3.09 -8.67
CA LEU A 337 -12.19 -2.64 -9.64
C LEU A 337 -12.33 -1.18 -10.04
N VAL A 338 -13.57 -0.72 -10.25
CA VAL A 338 -13.88 0.68 -10.62
C VAL A 338 -13.37 1.65 -9.56
N TRP A 339 -13.56 1.33 -8.27
CA TRP A 339 -13.07 2.17 -7.18
C TRP A 339 -11.55 2.14 -7.10
N ILE A 340 -10.92 0.96 -7.22
CA ILE A 340 -9.45 0.82 -7.22
C ILE A 340 -8.83 1.66 -8.35
N LYS A 341 -9.38 1.57 -9.57
CA LYS A 341 -8.92 2.34 -10.72
C LYS A 341 -9.05 3.85 -10.47
N SER A 342 -10.18 4.31 -9.92
CA SER A 342 -10.38 5.72 -9.60
C SER A 342 -9.32 6.29 -8.64
N ILE A 343 -8.82 5.46 -7.71
CA ILE A 343 -7.75 5.83 -6.80
C ILE A 343 -6.39 5.82 -7.52
N GLN A 344 -6.11 4.79 -8.33
CA GLN A 344 -4.85 4.68 -9.06
C GLN A 344 -4.66 5.78 -10.11
N ASP A 345 -5.73 6.15 -10.83
CA ASP A 345 -5.71 7.21 -11.85
C ASP A 345 -5.37 8.58 -11.24
N LEU A 346 -5.56 8.74 -9.92
CA LEU A 346 -5.15 9.94 -9.17
C LEU A 346 -3.71 9.89 -8.64
N GLY A 347 -2.95 8.86 -9.01
CA GLY A 347 -1.53 8.71 -8.67
C GLY A 347 -1.26 8.04 -7.33
N PHE A 348 -2.30 7.53 -6.65
CA PHE A 348 -2.10 6.76 -5.42
C PHE A 348 -1.45 5.41 -5.71
N SER A 349 -0.57 4.98 -4.81
CA SER A 349 -0.05 3.61 -4.84
C SER A 349 -1.17 2.61 -4.56
N CYS A 350 -1.32 1.60 -5.42
CA CYS A 350 -2.29 0.53 -5.21
C CYS A 350 -1.56 -0.74 -4.76
N PRO A 351 -1.52 -1.10 -3.47
CA PRO A 351 -0.99 -2.39 -3.00
C PRO A 351 -1.76 -3.59 -3.56
N GLU A 352 -1.22 -4.79 -3.36
CA GLU A 352 -1.96 -6.03 -3.58
C GLU A 352 -3.01 -6.22 -2.47
N PHE A 353 -4.24 -6.58 -2.85
CA PHE A 353 -5.29 -6.89 -1.89
C PHE A 353 -5.36 -8.39 -1.64
N ILE A 354 -5.23 -8.78 -0.38
CA ILE A 354 -5.40 -10.16 0.06
C ILE A 354 -6.73 -10.26 0.80
N GLU A 355 -7.66 -11.04 0.26
CA GLU A 355 -8.93 -11.30 0.91
C GLU A 355 -8.78 -12.38 1.99
N ARG A 356 -9.32 -12.13 3.19
CA ARG A 356 -9.31 -13.09 4.29
C ARG A 356 -10.20 -14.28 3.92
N THR A 357 -9.61 -15.44 3.72
CA THR A 357 -10.37 -16.69 3.58
C THR A 357 -11.28 -16.88 4.80
N HIS A 358 -12.56 -17.22 4.57
CA HIS A 358 -13.63 -17.32 5.57
C HIS A 358 -13.41 -18.36 6.71
N ALA A 359 -12.19 -18.89 6.88
CA ALA A 359 -11.81 -19.76 7.99
C ALA A 359 -11.68 -18.98 9.31
N ALA A 360 -12.81 -18.47 9.78
CA ALA A 360 -13.09 -17.86 11.08
C ALA A 360 -12.36 -16.53 11.41
N PRO A 361 -13.10 -15.47 11.82
CA PRO A 361 -12.54 -14.16 12.21
C PRO A 361 -11.63 -14.19 13.45
N SER A 362 -11.40 -15.36 14.06
CA SER A 362 -10.56 -15.55 15.25
C SER A 362 -9.48 -16.62 15.11
N LYS A 363 -9.25 -17.21 13.92
CA LYS A 363 -8.13 -18.16 13.73
C LYS A 363 -6.93 -17.45 13.11
N SER A 364 -5.77 -17.74 13.68
CA SER A 364 -4.44 -17.19 13.33
C SER A 364 -4.18 -17.21 11.82
N LEU A 365 -3.58 -16.15 11.26
CA LEU A 365 -3.17 -16.14 9.86
C LEU A 365 -2.16 -17.26 9.67
N THR A 366 -2.52 -18.26 8.88
CA THR A 366 -1.58 -19.31 8.51
C THR A 366 -0.83 -18.91 7.23
N PRO A 367 0.43 -19.36 7.05
CA PRO A 367 1.13 -19.26 5.77
C PRO A 367 0.32 -19.70 4.55
N LYS A 368 -0.63 -20.64 4.71
CA LYS A 368 -1.50 -21.13 3.65
C LYS A 368 -2.72 -20.23 3.39
N ALA A 369 -3.12 -19.43 4.38
CA ALA A 369 -4.27 -18.53 4.29
C ALA A 369 -3.90 -17.18 3.66
N LEU A 370 -2.64 -16.78 3.73
CA LEU A 370 -2.07 -15.74 2.88
C LEU A 370 -1.75 -16.39 1.53
N THR A 371 -2.06 -15.69 0.45
CA THR A 371 -1.93 -16.20 -0.93
C THR A 371 -0.63 -17.00 -1.13
N PRO A 372 -0.62 -18.13 -1.86
CA PRO A 372 0.57 -19.00 -2.04
C PRO A 372 1.77 -18.34 -2.75
N ARG A 373 1.66 -17.05 -3.08
CA ARG A 373 2.61 -16.23 -3.81
C ARG A 373 3.70 -15.60 -2.94
N HIS A 374 3.42 -15.39 -1.66
CA HIS A 374 4.34 -14.68 -0.77
C HIS A 374 4.91 -15.66 0.28
N ASP A 375 6.16 -16.07 0.08
CA ASP A 375 6.93 -16.89 1.03
C ASP A 375 7.88 -16.05 1.90
N LYS A 376 7.99 -14.75 1.61
CA LYS A 376 8.91 -13.80 2.24
C LYS A 376 8.21 -12.46 2.50
N TRP A 377 8.39 -11.91 3.69
CA TRP A 377 7.85 -10.61 4.11
C TRP A 377 8.95 -9.68 4.59
N ALA A 378 8.84 -8.39 4.24
CA ALA A 378 9.69 -7.33 4.79
C ALA A 378 9.18 -6.83 6.16
N GLY A 379 7.93 -7.09 6.53
CA GLY A 379 7.40 -6.64 7.81
C GLY A 379 5.90 -6.82 7.90
N PHE A 380 5.37 -6.54 9.09
CA PHE A 380 3.95 -6.59 9.40
C PHE A 380 3.50 -5.25 9.98
N GLU A 381 2.45 -4.66 9.42
CA GLU A 381 1.90 -3.37 9.82
C GLU A 381 0.42 -3.53 10.20
N PRO A 382 0.12 -4.06 11.40
CA PRO A 382 -1.24 -3.92 11.92
C PRO A 382 -1.52 -2.45 12.19
N TRP A 383 -2.78 -2.05 12.10
CA TRP A 383 -3.22 -0.72 12.51
C TRP A 383 -2.70 -0.39 13.91
N GLY A 384 -2.77 -1.34 14.85
CA GLY A 384 -2.04 -1.30 16.11
C GLY A 384 -1.67 -2.69 16.62
N TRP A 385 -0.51 -2.83 17.27
CA TRP A 385 -0.12 -4.08 17.90
C TRP A 385 -1.05 -4.41 19.08
N SER A 386 -1.50 -5.66 19.16
CA SER A 386 -2.47 -6.17 20.13
C SER A 386 -2.34 -7.69 20.26
N PRO A 387 -2.96 -8.34 21.25
CA PRO A 387 -2.98 -9.81 21.32
C PRO A 387 -3.46 -10.49 20.03
N ALA A 388 -4.47 -9.91 19.36
CA ALA A 388 -5.01 -10.43 18.11
C ALA A 388 -4.03 -10.34 16.93
N SER A 389 -3.43 -9.16 16.69
CA SER A 389 -2.48 -8.99 15.59
C SER A 389 -1.18 -9.75 15.84
N PHE A 390 -0.73 -9.81 17.10
CA PHE A 390 0.44 -10.60 17.51
C PHE A 390 0.25 -12.08 17.17
N GLU A 391 -0.82 -12.70 17.65
CA GLU A 391 -1.11 -14.12 17.39
C GLU A 391 -1.45 -14.40 15.91
N ALA A 392 -1.94 -13.39 15.19
CA ALA A 392 -2.12 -13.50 13.74
C ALA A 392 -0.78 -13.56 13.01
N PHE A 393 0.21 -12.73 13.34
CA PHE A 393 1.49 -12.68 12.61
C PHE A 393 2.55 -13.66 13.11
N LYS A 394 2.44 -14.15 14.35
CA LYS A 394 3.40 -15.08 14.96
C LYS A 394 3.74 -16.31 14.10
N PRO A 395 2.80 -16.99 13.42
CA PRO A 395 3.14 -18.13 12.55
C PRO A 395 3.97 -17.75 11.31
N LEU A 396 3.98 -16.49 10.93
CA LEU A 396 4.67 -15.97 9.75
C LEU A 396 6.08 -15.48 10.05
N ARG A 397 6.52 -15.52 11.32
CA ARG A 397 7.82 -14.98 11.74
C ARG A 397 9.01 -15.57 10.96
N SER A 398 8.94 -16.84 10.55
CA SER A 398 10.00 -17.50 9.77
C SER A 398 10.08 -17.02 8.33
N GLN A 399 9.04 -16.34 7.84
CA GLN A 399 9.00 -15.75 6.50
C GLN A 399 9.53 -14.29 6.50
N LEU A 400 9.81 -13.69 7.67
CA LEU A 400 10.45 -12.38 7.71
C LEU A 400 11.88 -12.46 7.17
N VAL A 401 12.20 -11.63 6.19
CA VAL A 401 13.57 -11.59 5.65
C VAL A 401 14.49 -10.79 6.57
N LYS A 402 15.68 -11.32 6.86
CA LYS A 402 16.70 -10.63 7.68
C LYS A 402 17.12 -9.26 7.13
N ALA A 403 17.00 -9.06 5.82
CA ALA A 403 17.32 -7.79 5.13
C ALA A 403 16.21 -6.72 5.23
N ALA A 404 15.19 -6.93 6.06
CA ALA A 404 14.05 -6.03 6.22
C ALA A 404 14.35 -4.67 6.90
N GLY A 405 15.62 -4.36 7.18
CA GLY A 405 16.03 -3.17 7.90
C GLY A 405 15.62 -3.19 9.38
N ALA A 406 15.86 -2.08 10.08
CA ALA A 406 15.61 -1.94 11.52
C ALA A 406 14.18 -2.31 11.93
N ARG A 407 13.18 -1.93 11.12
CA ARG A 407 11.77 -2.21 11.41
C ARG A 407 11.44 -3.71 11.35
N GLY A 408 11.96 -4.44 10.37
CA GLY A 408 11.76 -5.89 10.30
C GLY A 408 12.47 -6.65 11.41
N LEU A 409 13.66 -6.19 11.83
CA LEU A 409 14.37 -6.77 12.97
C LEU A 409 13.59 -6.58 14.27
N TRP A 410 12.98 -5.41 14.48
CA TRP A 410 12.10 -5.19 15.63
C TRP A 410 10.86 -6.09 15.58
N HIS A 411 10.20 -6.25 14.43
CA HIS A 411 9.09 -7.20 14.30
C HIS A 411 9.50 -8.64 14.59
N GLN A 412 10.70 -9.05 14.18
CA GLN A 412 11.23 -10.37 14.48
C GLN A 412 11.41 -10.54 16.00
N ALA A 413 12.10 -9.61 16.66
CA ALA A 413 12.30 -9.63 18.11
C ALA A 413 10.96 -9.58 18.88
N LEU A 414 10.01 -8.78 18.40
CA LEU A 414 8.66 -8.70 18.96
C LEU A 414 7.99 -10.09 18.90
N LEU A 415 7.97 -10.75 17.74
CA LEU A 415 7.32 -12.05 17.55
C LEU A 415 8.07 -13.24 18.15
N GLU A 416 9.30 -13.04 18.63
CA GLU A 416 10.07 -14.00 19.43
C GLU A 416 9.63 -14.03 20.91
N THR A 417 8.93 -12.99 21.38
CA THR A 417 8.34 -13.00 22.73
C THR A 417 7.29 -14.11 22.89
N PRO A 418 7.12 -14.65 24.12
CA PRO A 418 6.21 -15.79 24.34
C PRO A 418 4.75 -15.42 24.07
N ASP A 419 4.34 -14.20 24.42
CA ASP A 419 3.01 -13.65 24.18
C ASP A 419 3.05 -12.11 24.13
N TYR A 420 1.93 -11.50 23.74
CA TYR A 420 1.84 -10.05 23.64
C TYR A 420 2.01 -9.34 24.99
N ALA A 421 1.61 -9.93 26.11
CA ALA A 421 1.71 -9.28 27.42
C ALA A 421 3.19 -9.12 27.82
N ALA A 422 4.03 -10.11 27.52
CA ALA A 422 5.47 -10.06 27.76
C ALA A 422 6.21 -8.94 26.99
N THR A 423 5.58 -8.35 25.96
CA THR A 423 6.17 -7.25 25.20
C THR A 423 6.16 -5.91 25.95
N GLY A 424 5.28 -5.75 26.94
CA GLY A 424 5.06 -4.48 27.65
C GLY A 424 4.34 -3.39 26.84
N LEU A 425 4.16 -3.56 25.52
CA LEU A 425 3.62 -2.51 24.63
C LEU A 425 2.19 -2.09 24.99
N GLY A 426 1.38 -3.00 25.53
CA GLY A 426 0.00 -2.71 25.93
C GLY A 426 -0.13 -1.59 26.96
N ALA A 427 0.89 -1.37 27.80
CA ALA A 427 0.91 -0.30 28.80
C ALA A 427 0.96 1.10 28.15
N LEU A 428 1.62 1.24 26.99
CA LEU A 428 1.79 2.50 26.28
C LEU A 428 0.47 3.05 25.71
N PHE A 429 -0.53 2.19 25.50
CA PHE A 429 -1.89 2.57 25.08
C PHE A 429 -2.72 3.14 26.24
N SER A 430 -2.25 3.05 27.48
CA SER A 430 -2.99 3.48 28.65
C SER A 430 -2.94 5.01 28.82
N LYS A 431 -4.10 5.64 28.99
CA LYS A 431 -4.20 7.04 29.41
C LYS A 431 -3.55 7.27 30.77
N SER A 432 -3.53 6.28 31.65
CA SER A 432 -2.79 6.36 32.92
C SER A 432 -1.28 6.51 32.69
N TRP A 433 -0.73 5.81 31.70
CA TRP A 433 0.68 5.97 31.30
C TRP A 433 0.94 7.40 30.79
N SER A 434 0.06 7.92 29.94
CA SER A 434 0.18 9.29 29.40
C SER A 434 0.11 10.35 30.50
N VAL A 435 -0.79 10.19 31.47
CA VAL A 435 -0.93 11.09 32.62
C VAL A 435 0.34 11.09 33.47
N ASN A 436 0.83 9.89 33.84
CA ASN A 436 2.04 9.76 34.65
C ASN A 436 3.27 10.34 33.95
N PHE A 437 3.42 10.10 32.64
CA PHE A 437 4.49 10.69 31.85
C PHE A 437 4.41 12.22 31.83
N LEU A 438 3.23 12.78 31.54
CA LEU A 438 3.04 14.23 31.47
C LEU A 438 3.32 14.91 32.81
N GLN A 439 2.86 14.31 33.91
CA GLN A 439 3.14 14.80 35.26
C GLN A 439 4.64 14.83 35.54
N GLN A 440 5.33 13.70 35.36
CA GLN A 440 6.77 13.60 35.59
C GLN A 440 7.58 14.58 34.73
N TRP A 441 7.17 14.76 33.47
CA TRP A 441 7.82 15.69 32.57
C TRP A 441 7.66 17.14 33.03
N ILE A 442 6.43 17.57 33.38
CA ILE A 442 6.18 18.92 33.88
C ILE A 442 6.94 19.19 35.18
N GLU A 443 6.94 18.24 36.12
CA GLU A 443 7.69 18.35 37.39
C GLU A 443 9.20 18.49 37.14
N THR A 444 9.74 17.74 36.18
CA THR A 444 11.16 17.81 35.80
C THR A 444 11.51 19.17 35.18
N GLU A 445 10.70 19.67 34.24
CA GLU A 445 10.94 20.97 33.60
C GLU A 445 10.74 22.12 34.59
N ALA A 446 9.81 21.99 35.54
CA ALA A 446 9.61 22.95 36.62
C ALA A 446 10.84 23.02 37.54
N ALA A 447 11.36 21.86 37.95
CA ALA A 447 12.57 21.77 38.76
C ALA A 447 13.81 22.33 38.03
N ALA A 448 13.86 22.20 36.70
CA ALA A 448 14.90 22.78 35.85
C ALA A 448 14.71 24.27 35.54
N GLY A 449 13.65 24.92 36.05
CA GLY A 449 13.33 26.33 35.77
C GLY A 449 12.99 26.61 34.30
N SER A 450 12.66 25.59 33.52
CA SER A 450 12.42 25.65 32.07
C SER A 450 10.94 25.51 31.69
N LEU A 451 10.05 25.27 32.68
CA LEU A 451 8.61 25.12 32.46
C LEU A 451 8.00 26.42 31.95
N GLN A 452 7.29 26.33 30.82
CA GLN A 452 6.53 27.45 30.27
C GLN A 452 5.20 27.60 31.00
N PRO A 453 4.73 28.84 31.28
CA PRO A 453 3.44 29.07 31.96
C PRO A 453 2.24 28.41 31.28
N ASP A 454 2.31 28.23 29.96
CA ASP A 454 1.23 27.67 29.14
C ASP A 454 1.01 26.15 29.34
N PHE A 455 1.90 25.50 30.12
CA PHE A 455 1.88 24.08 30.49
C PHE A 455 1.57 23.94 31.99
N ALA A 456 0.30 24.07 32.35
CA ALA A 456 -0.09 24.08 33.76
C ALA A 456 -0.31 22.65 34.31
N LEU A 457 0.33 22.33 35.44
CA LEU A 457 0.16 21.06 36.15
C LEU A 457 -1.31 20.80 36.54
N SER A 458 -2.08 21.86 36.79
CA SER A 458 -3.53 21.78 37.09
C SER A 458 -4.34 21.13 35.96
N THR A 459 -3.83 21.14 34.71
CA THR A 459 -4.50 20.55 33.54
C THR A 459 -4.25 19.05 33.38
N VAL A 460 -3.25 18.51 34.08
CA VAL A 460 -2.91 17.09 34.08
C VAL A 460 -3.96 16.34 34.88
N GLY A 461 -4.35 15.16 34.40
CA GLY A 461 -5.28 14.29 35.13
C GLY A 461 -4.62 13.60 36.33
N THR A 462 -5.45 12.95 37.15
CA THR A 462 -5.02 12.11 38.27
C THR A 462 -5.47 10.68 38.01
N VAL A 463 -4.58 9.71 38.22
CA VAL A 463 -4.90 8.29 38.14
C VAL A 463 -5.38 7.81 39.51
N VAL A 464 -6.57 7.22 39.55
CA VAL A 464 -7.18 6.67 40.77
C VAL A 464 -7.45 5.18 40.60
N CYS A 465 -7.37 4.43 41.69
CA CYS A 465 -7.49 2.97 41.71
C CYS A 465 -8.73 2.48 42.48
N THR A 466 -9.36 3.35 43.27
CA THR A 466 -10.57 3.03 44.03
C THR A 466 -11.73 3.97 43.69
N PHE A 467 -12.95 3.54 44.04
CA PHE A 467 -14.16 4.35 43.81
C PHE A 467 -14.14 5.59 44.70
N GLU A 468 -13.67 5.44 45.93
CA GLU A 468 -13.54 6.50 46.93
C GLU A 468 -12.53 7.56 46.48
N GLU A 469 -11.36 7.15 45.96
CA GLU A 469 -10.38 8.06 45.37
C GLU A 469 -10.97 8.81 44.17
N ALA A 470 -11.73 8.12 43.30
CA ALA A 470 -12.36 8.75 42.15
C ALA A 470 -13.35 9.85 42.54
N LEU A 471 -14.20 9.61 43.55
CA LEU A 471 -15.12 10.61 44.06
C LEU A 471 -14.40 11.75 44.78
N HIS A 472 -13.36 11.44 45.56
CA HIS A 472 -12.58 12.45 46.26
C HIS A 472 -11.93 13.41 45.28
N GLU A 473 -11.22 12.87 44.29
CA GLU A 473 -10.52 13.65 43.26
C GLU A 473 -11.50 14.46 42.39
N ALA A 474 -12.62 13.85 41.99
CA ALA A 474 -13.63 14.57 41.23
C ALA A 474 -14.23 15.74 42.04
N ASN A 475 -14.51 15.55 43.33
CA ASN A 475 -15.01 16.63 44.19
C ASN A 475 -14.02 17.78 44.33
N LEU A 476 -12.72 17.49 44.48
CA LEU A 476 -11.68 18.51 44.56
C LEU A 476 -11.63 19.35 43.27
N ARG A 477 -11.57 18.70 42.11
CA ARG A 477 -11.49 19.39 40.82
C ARG A 477 -12.76 20.19 40.48
N LEU A 478 -13.93 19.71 40.91
CA LEU A 478 -15.20 20.40 40.73
C LEU A 478 -15.28 21.75 41.48
N LEU A 479 -14.33 22.06 42.37
CA LEU A 479 -14.19 23.39 42.96
C LEU A 479 -13.68 24.43 41.94
N GLU A 480 -12.91 23.99 40.94
CA GLU A 480 -12.30 24.84 39.92
C GLU A 480 -13.08 24.79 38.59
N GLY A 481 -13.81 23.70 38.31
CA GLY A 481 -14.67 23.59 37.14
C GLY A 481 -15.09 22.15 36.82
N PRO A 482 -15.81 21.94 35.70
CA PRO A 482 -16.29 20.62 35.28
C PRO A 482 -15.16 19.58 35.13
N VAL A 483 -15.50 18.31 35.33
CA VAL A 483 -14.56 17.18 35.34
C VAL A 483 -14.87 16.19 34.23
N LEU A 484 -13.83 15.57 33.70
CA LEU A 484 -13.88 14.48 32.74
C LEU A 484 -13.25 13.22 33.36
N MET A 485 -14.04 12.16 33.48
CA MET A 485 -13.58 10.82 33.87
C MET A 485 -13.33 9.98 32.62
N LYS A 486 -12.19 9.30 32.54
CA LYS A 486 -11.81 8.47 31.38
C LYS A 486 -11.33 7.09 31.81
N ALA A 487 -11.78 6.05 31.10
CA ALA A 487 -11.19 4.73 31.21
C ALA A 487 -9.72 4.74 30.72
N PRO A 488 -8.78 4.03 31.37
CA PRO A 488 -7.38 3.99 30.94
C PRO A 488 -7.18 3.56 29.49
N TRP A 489 -7.85 2.51 29.03
CA TRP A 489 -7.87 2.07 27.64
C TRP A 489 -9.29 2.25 27.09
N GLY A 490 -9.42 2.91 25.95
CA GLY A 490 -10.74 3.09 25.34
C GLY A 490 -10.70 3.75 23.98
N THR A 491 -11.57 3.30 23.08
CA THR A 491 -11.59 3.64 21.64
C THR A 491 -12.74 4.54 21.22
N SER A 492 -13.65 4.96 22.13
CA SER A 492 -14.79 5.81 21.77
C SER A 492 -15.36 6.60 22.96
N GLY A 493 -16.11 7.66 22.65
CA GLY A 493 -16.71 8.60 23.63
C GLY A 493 -17.65 7.99 24.68
N THR A 494 -17.98 6.70 24.61
CA THR A 494 -18.72 5.97 25.67
C THR A 494 -17.86 5.64 26.88
N GLN A 495 -16.54 5.73 26.75
CA GLN A 495 -15.55 5.47 27.82
C GLN A 495 -15.08 6.75 28.53
N ASN A 496 -15.77 7.86 28.27
CA ASN A 496 -15.59 9.13 28.94
C ASN A 496 -16.91 9.56 29.58
N LYS A 497 -16.87 10.09 30.80
CA LYS A 497 -18.02 10.68 31.50
C LYS A 497 -17.71 12.10 31.93
N LYS A 498 -18.55 13.04 31.52
CA LYS A 498 -18.49 14.44 31.95
C LYS A 498 -19.32 14.57 33.22
N VAL A 499 -18.81 15.32 34.19
CA VAL A 499 -19.52 15.71 35.40
C VAL A 499 -19.38 17.22 35.54
N MET A 500 -20.51 17.93 35.50
CA MET A 500 -20.53 19.40 35.39
C MET A 500 -20.53 20.11 36.74
N SER A 501 -20.96 19.44 37.82
CA SER A 501 -21.07 20.03 39.14
C SER A 501 -20.96 19.01 40.27
N ARG A 502 -20.72 19.49 41.49
CA ARG A 502 -20.74 18.64 42.70
C ARG A 502 -22.13 18.09 43.00
N VAL A 503 -23.19 18.86 42.74
CA VAL A 503 -24.57 18.40 42.87
C VAL A 503 -24.83 17.22 41.94
N GLU A 504 -24.45 17.34 40.66
CA GLU A 504 -24.55 16.25 39.70
C GLU A 504 -23.72 15.04 40.15
N LEU A 505 -22.51 15.25 40.68
CA LEU A 505 -21.67 14.16 41.19
C LEU A 505 -22.32 13.47 42.39
N GLU A 506 -22.89 14.21 43.34
CA GLU A 506 -23.55 13.67 44.53
C GLU A 506 -24.81 12.88 44.14
N GLU A 507 -25.68 13.46 43.32
CA GLU A 507 -26.85 12.78 42.73
C GLU A 507 -26.41 11.54 41.92
N SER A 508 -25.32 11.65 41.16
CA SER A 508 -24.82 10.56 40.31
C SER A 508 -24.04 9.48 41.07
N SER A 509 -23.45 9.81 42.21
CA SER A 509 -22.79 8.86 43.12
C SER A 509 -23.81 7.93 43.77
N GLN A 510 -25.05 8.41 43.93
CA GLN A 510 -26.22 7.65 44.34
C GLN A 510 -26.93 6.99 43.15
N ASN A 511 -26.60 7.39 41.91
CA ASN A 511 -27.18 6.86 40.67
C ASN A 511 -26.50 5.56 40.23
N ALA A 512 -27.28 4.48 40.11
CA ALA A 512 -26.79 3.15 39.71
C ALA A 512 -25.92 3.13 38.43
N PRO A 513 -26.18 3.92 37.37
CA PRO A 513 -25.41 3.89 36.12
C PRO A 513 -24.01 4.51 36.18
N LEU A 514 -23.81 5.67 36.84
CA LEU A 514 -22.44 6.26 36.92
C LEU A 514 -21.58 5.44 37.86
N ARG A 515 -22.11 5.10 39.05
CA ARG A 515 -21.44 4.22 39.99
C ARG A 515 -21.07 2.89 39.34
N GLY A 516 -22.04 2.22 38.73
CA GLY A 516 -21.81 0.94 38.04
C GLY A 516 -20.78 1.04 36.91
N TRP A 517 -20.72 2.18 36.21
CA TRP A 517 -19.71 2.43 35.18
C TRP A 517 -18.30 2.58 35.78
N ILE A 518 -18.14 3.38 36.85
CA ILE A 518 -16.85 3.55 37.55
C ILE A 518 -16.37 2.21 38.10
N GLU A 519 -17.24 1.49 38.82
CA GLU A 519 -16.92 0.18 39.40
C GLU A 519 -16.56 -0.84 38.32
N ALA A 520 -17.28 -0.85 37.19
CA ALA A 520 -16.96 -1.75 36.07
C ALA A 520 -15.57 -1.46 35.48
N ILE A 521 -15.20 -0.20 35.31
CA ILE A 521 -13.88 0.20 34.81
C ILE A 521 -12.80 -0.18 35.83
N LEU A 522 -12.95 0.19 37.09
CA LEU A 522 -11.97 -0.16 38.13
C LEU A 522 -11.80 -1.67 38.28
N LYS A 523 -12.89 -2.45 38.14
CA LYS A 523 -12.84 -3.91 38.17
C LYS A 523 -12.04 -4.48 36.99
N THR A 524 -12.26 -3.96 35.79
CA THR A 524 -11.73 -4.52 34.53
C THR A 524 -10.36 -3.96 34.15
N GLN A 525 -10.14 -2.65 34.29
CA GLN A 525 -8.95 -1.92 33.87
C GLN A 525 -8.06 -1.45 35.03
N LYS A 526 -8.48 -1.65 36.29
CA LYS A 526 -7.71 -1.37 37.52
C LYS A 526 -7.38 0.08 37.82
N ALA A 527 -7.77 1.01 36.96
CA ALA A 527 -7.59 2.43 37.16
C ALA A 527 -8.69 3.23 36.47
N LEU A 528 -8.83 4.49 36.87
CA LEU A 528 -9.64 5.51 36.22
C LEU A 528 -8.84 6.81 36.17
N VAL A 529 -8.99 7.60 35.11
CA VAL A 529 -8.35 8.92 35.00
C VAL A 529 -9.39 9.99 35.27
N ILE A 530 -9.10 10.90 36.20
CA ILE A 530 -9.93 12.07 36.52
C ILE A 530 -9.17 13.32 36.08
N GLU A 531 -9.71 14.10 35.15
CA GLU A 531 -9.04 15.28 34.63
C GLU A 531 -10.02 16.47 34.50
N PRO A 532 -9.53 17.72 34.37
CA PRO A 532 -10.42 18.86 34.21
C PRO A 532 -11.01 18.85 32.80
N PHE A 533 -12.30 19.18 32.69
CA PHE A 533 -12.98 19.35 31.41
C PHE A 533 -12.77 20.80 30.93
N LEU A 534 -11.75 20.97 30.08
CA LEU A 534 -11.28 22.27 29.61
C LEU A 534 -12.20 22.90 28.54
N ASP A 535 -12.32 24.23 28.54
CA ASP A 535 -13.05 25.00 27.53
C ASP A 535 -12.30 25.00 26.19
N LYS A 536 -12.54 23.97 25.40
CA LYS A 536 -11.79 23.66 24.18
C LYS A 536 -12.01 24.71 23.09
N VAL A 537 -10.89 25.21 22.56
CA VAL A 537 -10.83 26.05 21.34
C VAL A 537 -10.66 25.18 20.10
N CYS A 538 -9.67 24.29 20.09
CA CYS A 538 -9.48 23.34 18.99
C CYS A 538 -8.68 22.09 19.41
N ASP A 539 -8.93 21.00 18.69
CA ASP A 539 -8.16 19.77 18.79
C ASP A 539 -6.98 19.78 17.80
N LEU A 540 -5.82 19.31 18.26
CA LEU A 540 -4.58 19.19 17.51
C LEU A 540 -4.11 17.73 17.53
N SER A 541 -3.55 17.24 16.44
CA SER A 541 -2.93 15.92 16.37
C SER A 541 -1.57 16.01 15.71
N VAL A 542 -0.55 15.43 16.35
CA VAL A 542 0.81 15.32 15.81
C VAL A 542 1.14 13.86 15.59
N GLN A 543 1.68 13.57 14.42
CA GLN A 543 2.15 12.22 14.10
C GLN A 543 3.67 12.15 14.28
N MET A 544 4.16 11.01 14.72
CA MET A 544 5.59 10.75 14.87
C MET A 544 5.94 9.34 14.43
N GLU A 545 7.21 9.15 14.12
CA GLU A 545 7.80 7.87 13.74
C GLU A 545 8.96 7.59 14.70
N ILE A 546 8.90 6.45 15.39
CA ILE A 546 9.90 6.02 16.36
C ILE A 546 10.74 4.90 15.72
N SER A 547 12.03 5.16 15.52
CA SER A 547 13.00 4.18 15.01
C SER A 547 14.21 4.06 15.94
N ASP A 548 15.14 3.16 15.62
CA ASP A 548 16.42 3.08 16.33
C ASP A 548 17.27 4.35 16.14
N ASP A 549 17.11 5.01 14.99
CA ASP A 549 17.80 6.27 14.65
C ASP A 549 17.23 7.50 15.38
N GLY A 550 16.09 7.35 16.06
CA GLY A 550 15.48 8.39 16.88
C GLY A 550 14.00 8.65 16.57
N VAL A 551 13.56 9.86 16.93
CA VAL A 551 12.17 10.29 16.81
C VAL A 551 12.03 11.28 15.65
N LYS A 552 11.22 10.95 14.65
CA LYS A 552 10.86 11.87 13.57
C LYS A 552 9.45 12.41 13.82
N LEU A 553 9.37 13.70 14.17
CA LEU A 553 8.09 14.40 14.22
C LEU A 553 7.60 14.73 12.80
N LEU A 554 6.32 14.48 12.55
CA LEU A 554 5.63 14.85 11.33
C LEU A 554 4.79 16.10 11.58
N GLN A 555 3.90 16.44 10.66
CA GLN A 555 3.18 17.70 10.71
C GLN A 555 2.01 17.68 11.70
N VAL A 556 1.77 18.83 12.34
CA VAL A 556 0.61 19.08 13.21
C VAL A 556 -0.65 19.33 12.38
N ARG A 557 -1.76 18.67 12.70
CA ARG A 557 -3.05 18.86 12.04
C ARG A 557 -4.13 19.23 13.05
N ARG A 558 -5.17 19.91 12.58
CA ARG A 558 -6.42 20.08 13.32
C ARG A 558 -7.39 19.00 12.92
N PHE A 559 -8.02 18.37 13.91
CA PHE A 559 -9.11 17.45 13.65
C PHE A 559 -10.42 17.97 14.23
N LEU A 560 -11.51 17.43 13.68
CA LEU A 560 -12.87 17.82 13.99
C LEU A 560 -13.49 16.74 14.88
N THR A 561 -14.18 17.18 15.92
CA THR A 561 -14.93 16.31 16.82
C THR A 561 -16.36 16.79 16.96
N GLY A 562 -17.30 15.85 17.01
CA GLY A 562 -18.72 16.13 17.25
C GLY A 562 -19.03 16.41 18.72
N THR A 563 -20.29 16.70 19.02
CA THR A 563 -20.78 17.02 20.38
C THR A 563 -20.59 15.90 21.40
N ARG A 564 -20.51 14.64 20.95
CA ARG A 564 -20.22 13.46 21.79
C ARG A 564 -18.74 13.06 21.75
N LEU A 565 -17.86 13.99 21.34
CA LEU A 565 -16.42 13.80 21.22
C LEU A 565 -16.01 12.73 20.19
N GLN A 566 -16.89 12.39 19.25
CA GLN A 566 -16.56 11.47 18.17
C GLN A 566 -15.76 12.18 17.09
N TYR A 567 -14.73 11.51 16.57
CA TYR A 567 -13.95 12.02 15.44
C TYR A 567 -14.84 12.18 14.19
N GLN A 568 -14.67 13.29 13.49
CA GLN A 568 -15.50 13.69 12.35
C GLN A 568 -14.68 13.98 11.08
N GLY A 569 -13.37 14.19 11.20
CA GLY A 569 -12.49 14.47 10.07
C GLY A 569 -11.24 15.25 10.46
N THR A 570 -10.38 15.51 9.48
CA THR A 570 -9.14 16.28 9.63
C THR A 570 -9.08 17.38 8.59
N LEU A 571 -8.65 18.58 9.00
CA LEU A 571 -8.36 19.70 8.09
C LEU A 571 -6.95 19.53 7.50
N LEU A 572 -6.84 19.67 6.17
CA LEU A 572 -5.62 19.51 5.39
C LEU A 572 -5.21 20.84 4.76
N ASN A 573 -3.91 21.06 4.55
CA ASN A 573 -3.29 22.31 4.08
C ASN A 573 -3.62 23.57 4.93
N GLN A 574 -4.36 23.40 6.03
CA GLN A 574 -4.92 24.48 6.84
C GLN A 574 -4.68 24.22 8.32
N ARG A 575 -3.48 24.55 8.80
CA ARG A 575 -3.13 24.32 10.22
C ARG A 575 -3.91 25.22 11.18
N LEU A 576 -4.07 26.50 10.84
CA LEU A 576 -4.69 27.51 11.69
C LEU A 576 -5.71 28.39 10.95
N VAL A 577 -6.01 28.07 9.69
CA VAL A 577 -6.96 28.86 8.89
C VAL A 577 -8.32 28.88 9.59
N GLY A 578 -8.92 30.07 9.64
CA GLY A 578 -10.18 30.33 10.34
C GLY A 578 -10.07 30.48 11.87
N MET A 579 -8.86 30.43 12.45
CA MET A 579 -8.67 30.73 13.88
C MET A 579 -8.51 32.23 14.14
N PRO A 580 -8.99 32.77 15.28
CA PRO A 580 -8.73 34.16 15.66
C PRO A 580 -7.23 34.48 15.71
N PRO A 581 -6.79 35.70 15.34
CA PRO A 581 -5.37 36.08 15.34
C PRO A 581 -4.65 35.81 16.67
N GLU A 582 -5.35 35.99 17.79
CA GLU A 582 -4.82 35.73 19.14
C GLU A 582 -4.45 34.26 19.35
N VAL A 583 -5.29 33.33 18.87
CA VAL A 583 -5.03 31.88 18.93
C VAL A 583 -3.84 31.51 18.05
N GLN A 584 -3.69 32.17 16.89
CA GLN A 584 -2.55 31.95 15.99
C GLN A 584 -1.23 32.43 16.63
N LYS A 585 -1.25 33.60 17.28
CA LYS A 585 -0.10 34.13 18.03
C LYS A 585 0.27 33.22 19.20
N PHE A 586 -0.71 32.77 19.98
CA PHE A 586 -0.52 31.81 21.06
C PHE A 586 0.07 30.47 20.55
N PHE A 587 -0.50 29.89 19.49
CA PHE A 587 0.03 28.65 18.94
C PHE A 587 1.50 28.79 18.50
N SER A 588 1.86 29.94 17.94
CA SER A 588 3.23 30.23 17.54
C SER A 588 4.19 30.31 18.73
N SER A 589 3.75 30.84 19.88
CA SER A 589 4.60 30.93 21.09
C SER A 589 4.85 29.57 21.74
N VAL A 590 3.87 28.65 21.71
CA VAL A 590 3.99 27.32 22.34
C VAL A 590 4.63 26.26 21.44
N GLN A 591 4.86 26.55 20.16
CA GLN A 591 5.30 25.55 19.19
C GLN A 591 6.67 24.93 19.51
N ALA A 592 7.68 25.74 19.85
CA ALA A 592 9.02 25.22 20.16
C ALA A 592 9.06 24.42 21.47
N PRO A 593 8.48 24.89 22.59
CA PRO A 593 8.33 24.10 23.81
C PRO A 593 7.59 22.78 23.58
N TRP A 594 6.50 22.81 22.81
CA TRP A 594 5.73 21.61 22.50
C TRP A 594 6.52 20.61 21.64
N GLN A 595 7.31 21.09 20.68
CA GLN A 595 8.22 20.22 19.92
C GLN A 595 9.27 19.54 20.79
N LYS A 596 9.81 20.24 21.82
CA LYS A 596 10.70 19.62 22.81
C LYS A 596 9.96 18.51 23.56
N PHE A 597 8.79 18.80 24.13
CA PHE A 597 7.95 17.80 24.80
C PHE A 597 7.71 16.56 23.93
N LEU A 598 7.33 16.75 22.66
CA LEU A 598 7.04 15.65 21.74
C LEU A 598 8.28 14.79 21.42
N LYS A 599 9.48 15.39 21.36
CA LYS A 599 10.74 14.64 21.21
C LYS A 599 11.04 13.82 22.45
N ASP A 600 10.89 14.41 23.65
CA ASP A 600 11.12 13.73 24.92
C ASP A 600 10.14 12.56 25.10
N LEU A 601 8.87 12.75 24.71
CA LEU A 601 7.85 11.69 24.67
C LEU A 601 8.21 10.57 23.69
N GLY A 602 8.60 10.91 22.46
CA GLY A 602 9.01 9.90 21.48
C GLY A 602 10.25 9.11 21.94
N GLU A 603 11.20 9.78 22.59
CA GLU A 603 12.39 9.15 23.14
C GLU A 603 12.03 8.22 24.30
N ARG A 604 11.08 8.63 25.14
CA ARG A 604 10.53 7.73 26.16
C ARG A 604 9.92 6.47 25.54
N LEU A 605 9.10 6.58 24.50
CA LEU A 605 8.57 5.41 23.79
C LEU A 605 9.69 4.52 23.24
N ARG A 606 10.74 5.13 22.68
CA ARG A 606 11.91 4.40 22.18
C ARG A 606 12.60 3.58 23.28
N THR A 607 12.76 4.15 24.47
CA THR A 607 13.35 3.46 25.65
C THR A 607 12.45 2.37 26.21
N GLU A 608 11.14 2.49 26.06
CA GLU A 608 10.15 1.43 26.36
C GLU A 608 10.08 0.37 25.23
N ASN A 609 11.11 0.31 24.37
CA ASN A 609 11.26 -0.62 23.26
C ASN A 609 10.15 -0.57 22.18
N TYR A 610 9.43 0.55 22.10
CA TYR A 610 8.46 0.79 21.03
C TYR A 610 9.16 1.24 19.75
N ARG A 611 8.75 0.71 18.60
CA ARG A 611 9.12 1.20 17.26
C ARG A 611 7.87 1.26 16.40
N GLY A 612 7.80 2.26 15.53
CA GLY A 612 6.68 2.46 14.62
C GLY A 612 5.97 3.80 14.82
N PRO A 613 4.76 3.93 14.26
CA PRO A 613 4.02 5.18 14.25
C PRO A 613 3.37 5.49 15.62
N ALA A 614 3.38 6.75 16.03
CA ALA A 614 2.52 7.19 17.12
C ALA A 614 1.81 8.50 16.77
N GLY A 615 0.56 8.63 17.22
CA GLY A 615 -0.21 9.87 17.18
C GLY A 615 -0.34 10.45 18.58
N VAL A 616 -0.15 11.76 18.71
CA VAL A 616 -0.35 12.51 19.95
C VAL A 616 -1.45 13.52 19.71
N ASP A 617 -2.55 13.35 20.43
CA ASP A 617 -3.62 14.33 20.43
C ASP A 617 -3.38 15.33 21.56
N ALA A 618 -3.60 16.60 21.25
CA ALA A 618 -3.43 17.76 22.11
C ALA A 618 -4.64 18.70 21.92
N LEU A 619 -4.83 19.65 22.82
CA LEU A 619 -5.89 20.65 22.65
C LEU A 619 -5.43 22.03 23.11
N ILE A 620 -5.91 23.06 22.40
CA ILE A 620 -5.88 24.44 22.86
C ILE A 620 -7.20 24.71 23.58
N PHE A 621 -7.14 25.36 24.74
CA PHE A 621 -8.32 25.72 25.54
C PHE A 621 -8.24 27.18 25.99
N LYS A 622 -9.39 27.75 26.36
CA LYS A 622 -9.43 29.06 27.00
C LYS A 622 -9.04 28.94 28.45
N SER A 623 -8.15 29.81 28.91
CA SER A 623 -7.71 29.86 30.29
C SER A 623 -8.03 31.22 30.90
N SER A 624 -8.64 31.22 32.08
CA SER A 624 -8.96 32.42 32.86
C SER A 624 -7.81 32.89 33.77
N GLY A 625 -6.59 32.35 33.63
CA GLY A 625 -5.48 32.69 34.53
C GLY A 625 -4.06 32.29 34.11
N LEU A 626 -3.78 31.96 32.84
CA LEU A 626 -2.44 31.59 32.38
C LEU A 626 -1.82 32.68 31.49
N GLY A 627 -0.96 33.54 32.06
CA GLY A 627 -0.05 34.39 31.28
C GLY A 627 -0.67 35.57 30.52
N GLU A 628 0.05 36.04 29.48
CA GLU A 628 -0.33 37.20 28.63
C GLU A 628 -1.51 36.88 27.69
N PHE A 629 -1.76 35.59 27.40
CA PHE A 629 -2.81 35.11 26.50
C PHE A 629 -3.93 34.43 27.30
N SER A 630 -5.19 34.62 26.93
CA SER A 630 -6.34 33.93 27.55
C SER A 630 -6.47 32.45 27.13
N TYR A 631 -5.35 31.77 26.81
CA TYR A 631 -5.31 30.44 26.21
C TYR A 631 -4.23 29.57 26.85
N GLY A 632 -4.44 28.24 26.84
CA GLY A 632 -3.46 27.25 27.28
C GLY A 632 -3.36 26.07 26.32
N LEU A 633 -2.24 25.32 26.40
CA LEU A 633 -2.01 24.11 25.61
C LEU A 633 -1.96 22.91 26.56
N LYS A 634 -2.86 21.94 26.36
CA LYS A 634 -2.69 20.60 26.95
C LYS A 634 -1.93 19.74 25.92
N PRO A 635 -0.63 19.49 26.12
CA PRO A 635 0.26 18.96 25.07
C PRO A 635 0.07 17.47 24.80
N LEU A 636 -0.60 16.76 25.72
CA LEU A 636 -0.93 15.35 25.64
C LEU A 636 -2.31 15.12 26.27
N VAL A 637 -3.29 14.88 25.40
CA VAL A 637 -4.66 14.48 25.73
C VAL A 637 -4.79 12.97 25.61
N GLU A 638 -4.19 12.40 24.55
CA GLU A 638 -4.19 10.97 24.27
C GLU A 638 -2.96 10.61 23.44
N LEU A 639 -2.27 9.53 23.84
CA LEU A 639 -1.23 8.89 23.05
C LEU A 639 -1.81 7.67 22.34
N ASN A 640 -1.58 7.58 21.04
CA ASN A 640 -1.97 6.46 20.19
C ASN A 640 -0.70 5.83 19.59
N PRO A 641 -0.05 4.85 20.23
CA PRO A 641 1.18 4.22 19.72
C PRO A 641 0.83 3.19 18.63
N ARG A 642 0.25 3.69 17.54
CA ARG A 642 -0.30 2.93 16.41
C ARG A 642 -0.49 3.82 15.19
N TRP A 643 -0.86 3.23 14.05
CA TRP A 643 -1.37 3.99 12.92
C TRP A 643 -2.66 4.71 13.31
N THR A 644 -2.84 5.94 12.84
CA THR A 644 -3.99 6.79 13.20
C THR A 644 -4.63 7.42 11.98
N MET A 645 -5.84 7.95 12.17
CA MET A 645 -6.52 8.77 11.15
C MET A 645 -5.67 10.00 10.76
N GLY A 646 -4.95 10.59 11.72
CA GLY A 646 -4.02 11.69 11.44
C GLY A 646 -2.89 11.28 10.48
N ARG A 647 -2.43 10.03 10.56
CA ARG A 647 -1.40 9.50 9.66
C ARG A 647 -1.91 9.29 8.23
N VAL A 648 -3.14 8.78 8.09
CA VAL A 648 -3.82 8.66 6.78
C VAL A 648 -4.09 10.04 6.18
N ALA A 649 -4.57 10.99 6.98
CA ALA A 649 -4.80 12.36 6.57
C ALA A 649 -3.54 13.01 5.96
N LEU A 650 -2.37 12.79 6.56
CA LEU A 650 -1.09 13.26 6.01
C LEU A 650 -0.77 12.63 4.65
N ALA A 651 -1.02 11.33 4.47
CA ALA A 651 -0.78 10.65 3.20
C ALA A 651 -1.75 11.09 2.09
N LEU A 652 -3.02 11.34 2.45
CA LEU A 652 -4.01 11.92 1.53
C LEU A 652 -3.62 13.33 1.10
N GLU A 653 -3.11 14.14 2.03
CA GLU A 653 -2.69 15.52 1.76
C GLU A 653 -1.52 15.61 0.77
N GLU A 654 -0.62 14.61 0.74
CA GLU A 654 0.42 14.54 -0.28
C GLU A 654 -0.16 14.54 -1.69
N HIS A 655 -1.42 14.14 -1.88
CA HIS A 655 -2.11 14.13 -3.18
C HIS A 655 -2.98 15.37 -3.42
N VAL A 656 -3.00 16.34 -2.50
CA VAL A 656 -3.74 17.60 -2.65
C VAL A 656 -2.83 18.69 -3.21
N ALA A 657 -3.35 19.53 -4.08
CA ALA A 657 -2.63 20.66 -4.64
C ALA A 657 -2.18 21.63 -3.52
N PRO A 658 -0.88 22.02 -3.46
CA PRO A 658 -0.37 22.89 -2.40
C PRO A 658 -1.18 24.18 -2.25
N GLY A 659 -1.44 24.57 -0.99
CA GLY A 659 -2.19 25.79 -0.68
C GLY A 659 -3.71 25.69 -0.88
N THR A 660 -4.22 24.58 -1.42
CA THR A 660 -5.65 24.39 -1.64
C THR A 660 -6.33 23.95 -0.35
N PRO A 661 -7.44 24.60 0.08
CA PRO A 661 -8.28 24.14 1.18
C PRO A 661 -8.72 22.68 0.97
N ALA A 662 -8.51 21.84 1.97
CA ALA A 662 -8.98 20.46 1.91
C ALA A 662 -9.35 19.93 3.29
N ALA A 663 -10.24 18.95 3.31
CA ALA A 663 -10.61 18.24 4.53
C ALA A 663 -10.90 16.78 4.20
N TRP A 664 -10.46 15.89 5.08
CA TRP A 664 -10.85 14.50 5.03
C TRP A 664 -11.97 14.26 6.03
N LEU A 665 -13.16 13.92 5.55
CA LEU A 665 -14.40 13.98 6.30
C LEU A 665 -15.11 12.63 6.36
N PHE A 666 -15.76 12.39 7.50
CA PHE A 666 -16.49 11.16 7.80
C PHE A 666 -17.98 11.47 7.95
N GLN A 667 -18.84 10.70 7.29
CA GLN A 667 -20.29 10.86 7.36
C GLN A 667 -20.96 9.53 7.67
N ASN A 668 -21.77 9.52 8.72
CA ASN A 668 -22.57 8.34 9.03
C ASN A 668 -23.85 8.31 8.19
N LEU A 669 -24.44 7.13 8.04
CA LEU A 669 -25.62 6.95 7.19
C LEU A 669 -26.81 7.79 7.64
N LYS A 670 -26.99 8.02 8.95
CA LYS A 670 -28.12 8.82 9.47
C LYS A 670 -28.00 10.28 9.04
N ASP A 671 -26.79 10.84 9.06
CA ASP A 671 -26.54 12.22 8.63
C ASP A 671 -26.75 12.37 7.11
N VAL A 672 -26.41 11.34 6.33
CA VAL A 672 -26.67 11.30 4.87
C VAL A 672 -28.17 11.18 4.56
N GLN A 673 -28.89 10.34 5.31
CA GLN A 673 -30.34 10.22 5.20
C GLN A 673 -31.07 11.50 5.61
N ALA A 674 -30.58 12.21 6.63
CA ALA A 674 -31.11 13.51 7.03
C ALA A 674 -30.92 14.59 5.94
N GLN A 675 -29.93 14.43 5.05
CA GLN A 675 -29.73 15.27 3.87
C GLN A 675 -30.63 14.87 2.68
N GLY A 676 -31.48 13.85 2.82
CA GLY A 676 -32.42 13.40 1.79
C GLY A 676 -31.92 12.27 0.90
N PHE A 677 -30.78 11.63 1.25
CA PHE A 677 -30.20 10.54 0.47
C PHE A 677 -30.37 9.18 1.19
N PRO A 678 -31.17 8.25 0.63
CA PRO A 678 -31.40 6.94 1.22
C PRO A 678 -30.13 6.10 1.43
N THR A 679 -29.18 6.19 0.49
CA THR A 679 -27.97 5.38 0.43
C THR A 679 -26.72 6.22 0.23
N PHE A 680 -25.56 5.67 0.60
CA PHE A 680 -24.27 6.29 0.33
C PHE A 680 -23.96 6.36 -1.17
N ALA A 681 -24.41 5.40 -1.97
CA ALA A 681 -24.22 5.39 -3.43
C ALA A 681 -24.91 6.60 -4.09
N GLU A 682 -26.19 6.84 -3.77
CA GLU A 682 -26.95 8.00 -4.29
C GLU A 682 -26.32 9.31 -3.84
N TYR A 683 -25.93 9.38 -2.57
CA TYR A 683 -25.23 10.54 -2.03
C TYR A 683 -23.91 10.81 -2.74
N ALA A 684 -23.10 9.77 -2.93
CA ALA A 684 -21.81 9.88 -3.57
C ALA A 684 -21.92 10.28 -5.04
N LEU A 685 -22.90 9.74 -5.76
CA LEU A 685 -23.18 10.11 -7.14
C LEU A 685 -23.53 11.60 -7.26
N GLN A 686 -24.44 12.09 -6.42
CA GLN A 686 -24.84 13.50 -6.43
C GLN A 686 -23.68 14.43 -6.09
N MET A 687 -22.92 14.13 -5.04
CA MET A 687 -21.79 14.97 -4.61
C MET A 687 -20.63 14.95 -5.62
N SER A 688 -20.35 13.81 -6.26
CA SER A 688 -19.36 13.74 -7.34
C SER A 688 -19.79 14.51 -8.59
N ALA A 689 -21.09 14.62 -8.87
CA ALA A 689 -21.62 15.41 -9.96
C ALA A 689 -21.58 16.93 -9.67
N GLU A 690 -21.88 17.31 -8.42
CA GLU A 690 -21.81 18.72 -7.97
C GLU A 690 -20.36 19.21 -7.85
N PHE A 691 -19.45 18.34 -7.39
CA PHE A 691 -18.04 18.64 -7.15
C PHE A 691 -17.11 17.66 -7.90
N PRO A 692 -17.04 17.75 -9.24
CA PRO A 692 -16.23 16.86 -10.04
C PRO A 692 -14.74 17.03 -9.72
N LEU A 693 -14.01 15.91 -9.72
CA LEU A 693 -12.56 15.90 -9.48
C LEU A 693 -11.83 16.65 -10.59
N GLN A 694 -10.97 17.58 -10.20
CA GLN A 694 -10.03 18.25 -11.09
C GLN A 694 -8.61 18.10 -10.56
N THR A 695 -7.68 17.85 -11.47
CA THR A 695 -6.28 17.59 -11.12
C THR A 695 -5.34 18.53 -11.85
N LEU A 696 -4.19 18.77 -11.22
CA LEU A 696 -3.08 19.53 -11.77
C LEU A 696 -1.85 18.62 -11.83
N SER A 697 -1.14 18.67 -12.95
CA SER A 697 0.18 18.04 -13.06
C SER A 697 1.23 18.99 -12.50
N VAL A 698 1.93 18.57 -11.45
CA VAL A 698 3.00 19.36 -10.83
C VAL A 698 4.27 18.51 -10.71
N ALA A 699 5.40 19.16 -10.41
CA ALA A 699 6.63 18.44 -10.07
C ALA A 699 6.36 17.49 -8.88
N GLY A 700 6.46 16.18 -9.12
CA GLY A 700 6.17 15.15 -8.13
C GLY A 700 4.86 14.37 -8.34
N GLY A 701 4.11 14.65 -9.41
CA GLY A 701 2.96 13.84 -9.85
C GLY A 701 1.65 14.61 -9.93
N LEU A 702 0.56 13.87 -10.09
CA LEU A 702 -0.78 14.43 -10.15
C LEU A 702 -1.22 14.89 -8.75
N ARG A 703 -1.89 16.04 -8.67
CA ARG A 703 -2.47 16.59 -7.44
C ARG A 703 -3.92 17.01 -7.65
N ILE A 704 -4.78 16.72 -6.68
CA ILE A 704 -6.19 17.10 -6.68
C ILE A 704 -6.31 18.58 -6.32
N ALA A 705 -6.92 19.37 -7.18
CA ALA A 705 -7.12 20.80 -6.99
C ALA A 705 -8.57 21.17 -6.66
N GLU A 706 -9.54 20.34 -7.01
CA GLU A 706 -10.96 20.57 -6.74
C GLU A 706 -11.70 19.22 -6.71
N GLY A 707 -12.83 19.17 -5.98
CA GLY A 707 -13.77 18.05 -6.03
C GLY A 707 -13.77 17.13 -4.81
N VAL A 708 -14.44 15.99 -4.96
CA VAL A 708 -14.62 14.97 -3.91
C VAL A 708 -14.02 13.63 -4.34
N LEU A 709 -13.08 13.10 -3.54
CA LEU A 709 -12.56 11.75 -3.67
C LEU A 709 -13.07 10.86 -2.54
N TRP A 710 -13.79 9.79 -2.87
CA TRP A 710 -14.27 8.80 -1.91
C TRP A 710 -13.15 7.85 -1.46
N THR A 711 -12.84 7.85 -0.17
CA THR A 711 -11.74 7.06 0.41
C THR A 711 -12.17 5.67 0.90
N ASN A 712 -13.43 5.30 0.68
CA ASN A 712 -13.94 3.92 0.72
C ASN A 712 -15.07 3.74 -0.33
N PRO A 713 -15.36 2.52 -0.80
CA PRO A 713 -16.33 2.28 -1.87
C PRO A 713 -17.77 2.66 -1.46
N PRO A 714 -18.42 3.63 -2.13
CA PRO A 714 -19.75 4.08 -1.74
C PRO A 714 -20.84 3.01 -1.82
N ASP A 715 -20.75 2.11 -2.80
CA ASP A 715 -21.73 1.04 -3.04
C ASP A 715 -21.65 -0.09 -2.00
N GLU A 716 -20.55 -0.19 -1.26
CA GLU A 716 -20.32 -1.24 -0.27
C GLU A 716 -20.42 -0.75 1.18
N ALA A 717 -20.28 0.57 1.39
CA ALA A 717 -20.34 1.20 2.70
C ALA A 717 -21.71 1.03 3.37
N ARG A 718 -21.74 0.83 4.69
CA ARG A 718 -22.98 0.52 5.44
C ARG A 718 -23.27 1.42 6.62
N GLU A 719 -22.25 1.83 7.35
CA GLU A 719 -22.34 2.64 8.55
C GLU A 719 -21.69 4.02 8.34
N ILE A 720 -20.58 4.06 7.59
CA ILE A 720 -19.80 5.29 7.37
C ILE A 720 -19.25 5.38 5.94
N ILE A 721 -19.31 6.57 5.37
CA ILE A 721 -18.58 6.94 4.16
C ILE A 721 -17.55 8.02 4.47
N THR A 722 -16.42 7.96 3.79
CA THR A 722 -15.27 8.85 3.99
C THR A 722 -14.87 9.50 2.68
N ALA A 723 -14.54 10.80 2.72
CA ALA A 723 -14.21 11.55 1.53
C ALA A 723 -13.13 12.59 1.77
N LEU A 724 -12.16 12.67 0.86
CA LEU A 724 -11.25 13.79 0.72
C LEU A 724 -11.95 14.87 -0.12
N CYS A 725 -12.35 15.96 0.53
CA CYS A 725 -12.99 17.11 -0.09
C CYS A 725 -11.93 18.19 -0.31
N VAL A 726 -11.83 18.73 -1.53
CA VAL A 726 -10.80 19.71 -1.93
C VAL A 726 -11.46 20.93 -2.57
N GLY A 727 -10.95 22.13 -2.31
CA GLY A 727 -11.43 23.36 -2.91
C GLY A 727 -12.82 23.74 -2.43
N SER A 728 -13.71 24.06 -3.37
CA SER A 728 -15.11 24.43 -3.09
C SER A 728 -15.88 23.35 -2.32
N ALA A 729 -15.59 22.07 -2.56
CA ALA A 729 -16.18 20.97 -1.81
C ALA A 729 -15.85 21.08 -0.31
N ALA A 730 -14.58 21.30 0.05
CA ALA A 730 -14.19 21.44 1.45
C ALA A 730 -14.95 22.58 2.15
N HIS A 731 -15.13 23.72 1.48
CA HIS A 731 -15.90 24.85 2.01
C HIS A 731 -17.36 24.50 2.25
N ARG A 732 -18.03 23.87 1.27
CA ARG A 732 -19.43 23.43 1.38
C ARG A 732 -19.60 22.51 2.59
N PHE A 733 -18.79 21.48 2.69
CA PHE A 733 -18.90 20.46 3.72
C PHE A 733 -18.58 20.96 5.12
N LEU A 734 -17.59 21.85 5.27
CA LEU A 734 -17.25 22.45 6.56
C LEU A 734 -18.33 23.43 7.03
N SER A 735 -18.96 24.18 6.12
CA SER A 735 -20.03 25.12 6.47
C SER A 735 -21.26 24.42 7.06
N LEU A 736 -21.61 23.23 6.56
CA LEU A 736 -22.73 22.43 7.06
C LEU A 736 -22.51 21.92 8.50
N ARG A 737 -21.27 21.93 9.00
CA ARG A 737 -20.92 21.43 10.35
C ARG A 737 -20.75 22.53 11.39
N GLN A 738 -20.75 23.79 10.96
CA GLN A 738 -20.68 24.95 11.85
C GLN A 738 -22.08 25.43 12.29
N ASN A 739 -23.12 24.98 11.58
CA ASN A 739 -24.53 25.11 11.95
C ASN A 739 -25.01 23.84 12.65
#